data_AF-A0AAW0RAU4-F1
#
_entry.id   AF-A0AAW0RAU4-F1
#
_cell.length_a   1.000
_cell.length_b   1.000
_cell.length_c   1.000
_cell.angle_alpha   90.00
_cell.angle_beta   90.00
_cell.angle_gamma   90.00
#
_symmetry.space_group_name_H-M   'P 1'
#
loop_
_entity.id
_entity.type
_entity.pdbx_description
1 polymer ?
#
loop_
_entity_poly.entity_id
_entity_poly.type
_entity_poly.pdbx_seq_one_letter_code
_entity_poly.pdbx_strand_id
1 'polypeptide(L)'
;MDLTNDARSLMRTTLDNYTDHYGLGSMSAAVYDTAWVAMVTKVVGGEKQWLFPECFEYILSSQSEEGGWWVGSDAQIDGILNTASALLALIRHQKQPLQIQHSTEDLATRVRNATRSLRSQLATWDVSSTAHVGFEIIVPALLALLEQEDPSAVFEFSSKGELMAVQQKKMSRFRPEFLYGPRKFTALHSLEAFIGKLDFDKVKHHKVYGSMLGSPSSTAAYLMHASEWDEESEDYIRHVIKFAAGRGSGAVPSAFPSTHFEITWMLSTLIRGGFTYEDLESPELTKMLDILGRSFEVEKGVLGFAPFFEPDVDDTAKTISSLNMLGRPASPQSMIQAFETETHFCTYPGERDPSPTANCNALLALLDQPDVSLYSAEIQKLAHFLCDVWWNTDGRIADKWNTCYLYPSVLIVEAFVALLSLIEQDKLPGVFSAEFCSRLSVALFQACLRPLFDQQSDGSWNQSVEETAYGVLILSEARHVCFFNDIRQPLDNAIKRGVMFIQSAKETPASYIWIEKVSYASPVLTESYRLAALKATSSTPPPGTIGSSVWQTSRSSSTEQQAQQLFAKADLSRTHAEWELRGSAIETALLVPLLRDRLSAVLQGDGLHDEQFASLILLFWTSANNRERTFASAARVFETALLSALSFQLERAVKASPVPTFQDHMQQLRQLVDNAFSESPKIVGNSNGYASVLGGTHATASRILADQAT
;
A
#
# COMPACT_ATOMS: atom_id res chain seq x y z
N MET A 1 -22.25 -15.23 17.89
CA MET A 1 -20.93 -14.63 18.12
C MET A 1 -21.19 -13.28 18.76
N ASP A 2 -20.62 -13.03 19.93
CA ASP A 2 -20.81 -11.77 20.65
C ASP A 2 -19.64 -10.85 20.30
N LEU A 3 -19.78 -10.14 19.17
CA LEU A 3 -18.71 -9.33 18.59
C LEU A 3 -18.23 -8.24 19.55
N THR A 4 -19.11 -7.72 20.40
CA THR A 4 -18.78 -6.70 21.41
C THR A 4 -17.86 -7.28 22.48
N ASN A 5 -18.16 -8.47 22.99
CA ASN A 5 -17.27 -9.16 23.92
C ASN A 5 -15.95 -9.59 23.28
N ASP A 6 -15.97 -10.01 22.00
CA ASP A 6 -14.75 -10.36 21.26
C ASP A 6 -13.83 -9.14 21.08
N ALA A 7 -14.38 -7.97 20.72
CA ALA A 7 -13.61 -6.72 20.59
C ALA A 7 -13.00 -6.26 21.93
N ARG A 8 -13.76 -6.36 23.03
CA ARG A 8 -13.23 -6.07 24.37
C ARG A 8 -12.14 -7.07 24.79
N SER A 9 -12.29 -8.34 24.42
CA SER A 9 -11.26 -9.35 24.64
C SER A 9 -9.99 -9.06 23.83
N LEU A 10 -10.13 -8.60 22.59
CA LEU A 10 -8.99 -8.16 21.78
C LEU A 10 -8.24 -7.01 22.44
N MET A 11 -8.95 -5.99 22.94
CA MET A 11 -8.30 -4.87 23.65
C MET A 11 -7.55 -5.32 24.90
N ARG A 12 -8.14 -6.24 25.67
CA ARG A 12 -7.48 -6.84 26.84
C ARG A 12 -6.23 -7.60 26.48
N THR A 13 -6.34 -8.55 25.56
CA THR A 13 -5.19 -9.37 25.13
C THR A 13 -4.07 -8.55 24.52
N THR A 14 -4.38 -7.46 23.82
CA THR A 14 -3.38 -6.51 23.31
C THR A 14 -2.59 -5.82 24.43
N LEU A 15 -3.24 -5.54 25.57
CA LEU A 15 -2.61 -4.92 26.74
C LEU A 15 -1.93 -5.91 27.70
N ASP A 16 -2.09 -7.23 27.54
CA ASP A 16 -1.59 -8.23 28.50
C ASP A 16 -0.08 -8.10 28.80
N ASN A 17 0.71 -7.71 27.79
CA ASN A 17 2.17 -7.54 27.92
C ASN A 17 2.61 -6.07 27.90
N TYR A 18 1.68 -5.12 27.99
CA TYR A 18 2.02 -3.70 28.00
C TYR A 18 2.80 -3.34 29.28
N THR A 19 3.86 -2.55 29.13
CA THR A 19 4.53 -1.88 30.25
C THR A 19 4.66 -0.39 29.97
N ASP A 20 4.59 0.45 31.01
CA ASP A 20 4.76 1.91 30.82
C ASP A 20 6.17 2.29 30.32
N HIS A 21 7.16 1.39 30.46
CA HIS A 21 8.54 1.63 30.01
C HIS A 21 8.78 1.16 28.57
N TYR A 22 8.39 -0.07 28.23
CA TYR A 22 8.68 -0.66 26.93
C TYR A 22 7.49 -0.68 25.96
N GLY A 23 6.29 -0.31 26.40
CA GLY A 23 5.09 -0.37 25.58
C GLY A 23 4.59 -1.80 25.32
N LEU A 24 3.93 -1.99 24.19
CA LEU A 24 3.41 -3.26 23.65
C LEU A 24 3.79 -3.43 22.18
N GLY A 25 3.71 -4.68 21.69
CA GLY A 25 3.79 -5.04 20.28
C GLY A 25 3.53 -6.52 20.03
N SER A 26 2.85 -6.83 18.93
CA SER A 26 2.41 -8.17 18.51
C SER A 26 2.91 -8.58 17.13
N MET A 27 3.77 -7.77 16.50
CA MET A 27 4.44 -8.13 15.23
C MET A 27 5.08 -9.52 15.34
N SER A 28 4.89 -10.34 14.32
CA SER A 28 5.46 -11.70 14.25
C SER A 28 6.99 -11.68 14.34
N ALA A 29 7.56 -12.81 14.75
CA ALA A 29 9.01 -12.99 14.76
C ALA A 29 9.62 -12.83 13.35
N ALA A 30 10.82 -12.26 13.31
CA ALA A 30 11.61 -12.06 12.11
C ALA A 30 12.96 -12.77 12.26
N VAL A 31 13.22 -13.72 11.35
CA VAL A 31 14.51 -14.43 11.30
C VAL A 31 15.64 -13.44 11.05
N TYR A 32 15.39 -12.44 10.20
CA TYR A 32 16.35 -11.37 9.90
C TYR A 32 16.92 -10.73 11.17
N ASP A 33 16.07 -10.15 12.02
CA ASP A 33 16.47 -9.51 13.28
C ASP A 33 17.00 -10.51 14.31
N THR A 34 16.40 -11.70 14.39
CA THR A 34 16.85 -12.75 15.31
C THR A 34 18.28 -13.18 15.04
N ALA A 35 18.68 -13.27 13.76
CA ALA A 35 20.05 -13.60 13.39
C ALA A 35 21.05 -12.51 13.81
N TRP A 36 20.67 -11.23 13.75
CA TRP A 36 21.50 -10.13 14.23
C TRP A 36 21.69 -10.19 15.75
N VAL A 37 20.63 -10.43 16.50
CA VAL A 37 20.70 -10.59 17.96
C VAL A 37 21.56 -11.80 18.35
N ALA A 38 21.47 -12.90 17.61
CA ALA A 38 22.28 -14.10 17.83
C ALA A 38 23.80 -13.85 17.71
N MET A 39 24.23 -12.77 17.05
CA MET A 39 25.65 -12.43 16.86
C MET A 39 26.22 -11.50 17.94
N VAL A 40 25.43 -11.11 18.95
CA VAL A 40 25.91 -10.22 20.02
C VAL A 40 26.81 -11.01 20.98
N THR A 41 28.01 -10.48 21.25
CA THR A 41 28.94 -11.05 22.25
C THR A 41 29.23 -10.08 23.38
N LYS A 42 29.34 -10.58 24.61
CA LYS A 42 29.76 -9.81 25.79
C LYS A 42 30.83 -10.58 26.54
N VAL A 43 31.77 -9.86 27.18
CA VAL A 43 32.70 -10.48 28.13
C VAL A 43 32.05 -10.50 29.50
N VAL A 44 31.78 -11.69 30.04
CA VAL A 44 31.16 -11.89 31.36
C VAL A 44 32.11 -12.75 32.20
N GLY A 45 32.48 -12.27 33.39
CA GLY A 45 33.44 -12.98 34.24
C GLY A 45 34.83 -13.14 33.62
N GLY A 46 35.20 -12.31 32.64
CA GLY A 46 36.47 -12.42 31.90
C GLY A 46 36.40 -13.33 30.66
N GLU A 47 35.28 -13.99 30.41
CA GLU A 47 35.09 -14.89 29.27
C GLU A 47 34.17 -14.26 28.22
N LYS A 48 34.60 -14.28 26.95
CA LYS A 48 33.77 -13.85 25.83
C LYS A 48 32.71 -14.92 25.56
N GLN A 49 31.44 -14.52 25.53
CA GLN A 49 30.32 -15.42 25.25
C GLN A 49 29.30 -14.77 24.30
N TRP A 50 28.54 -15.57 23.56
CA TRP A 50 27.33 -15.11 22.88
C TRP A 50 26.29 -14.71 23.92
N LEU A 51 25.75 -13.50 23.85
CA LEU A 51 24.92 -12.98 24.94
C LEU A 51 23.50 -13.54 24.94
N PHE A 52 22.99 -13.88 23.76
CA PHE A 52 21.63 -14.36 23.51
C PHE A 52 21.67 -15.71 22.76
N PRO A 53 22.18 -16.78 23.39
CA PRO A 53 22.30 -18.09 22.75
C PRO A 53 20.95 -18.65 22.27
N GLU A 54 19.85 -18.31 22.94
CA GLU A 54 18.48 -18.69 22.56
C GLU A 54 18.09 -18.21 21.15
N CYS A 55 18.58 -17.03 20.72
CA CYS A 55 18.35 -16.54 19.37
C CYS A 55 19.02 -17.45 18.34
N PHE A 56 20.20 -17.97 18.63
CA PHE A 56 20.90 -18.89 17.74
C PHE A 56 20.18 -20.25 17.64
N GLU A 57 19.69 -20.79 18.76
CA GLU A 57 18.86 -22.00 18.75
C GLU A 57 17.59 -21.83 17.92
N TYR A 58 16.96 -20.65 17.97
CA TYR A 58 15.83 -20.34 17.09
C TYR A 58 16.23 -20.38 15.61
N ILE A 59 17.38 -19.79 15.23
CA ILE A 59 17.88 -19.85 13.85
C ILE A 59 18.08 -21.30 13.39
N LEU A 60 18.72 -22.14 14.22
CA LEU A 60 18.97 -23.55 13.89
C LEU A 60 17.68 -24.36 13.71
N SER A 61 16.70 -24.14 14.59
CA SER A 61 15.43 -24.87 14.58
C SER A 61 14.46 -24.43 13.48
N SER A 62 14.64 -23.21 12.93
CA SER A 62 13.77 -22.64 11.89
C SER A 62 14.31 -22.79 10.46
N GLN A 63 15.50 -23.38 10.29
CA GLN A 63 16.05 -23.62 8.95
C GLN A 63 15.21 -24.64 8.18
N SER A 64 14.81 -24.30 6.94
CA SER A 64 14.06 -25.22 6.08
C SER A 64 14.91 -26.38 5.58
N GLU A 65 14.27 -27.43 5.07
CA GLU A 65 14.97 -28.55 4.40
C GLU A 65 15.85 -28.08 3.20
N GLU A 66 15.39 -27.07 2.47
CA GLU A 66 16.13 -26.42 1.37
C GLU A 66 17.30 -25.55 1.85
N GLY A 67 17.50 -25.42 3.17
CA GLY A 67 18.57 -24.66 3.80
C GLY A 67 18.31 -23.16 3.99
N GLY A 68 17.24 -22.61 3.40
CA GLY A 68 16.86 -21.21 3.58
C GLY A 68 15.95 -20.98 4.79
N TRP A 69 15.51 -19.72 4.95
CA TRP A 69 14.47 -19.34 5.90
C TRP A 69 13.37 -18.60 5.16
N TRP A 70 12.20 -19.21 5.13
CA TRP A 70 11.02 -18.73 4.41
C TRP A 70 9.92 -18.59 5.43
N VAL A 71 9.43 -17.37 5.64
CA VAL A 71 8.33 -17.14 6.57
C VAL A 71 7.22 -16.43 5.83
N GLY A 72 6.17 -17.19 5.52
CA GLY A 72 4.79 -16.76 5.32
C GLY A 72 4.43 -15.75 4.23
N SER A 73 5.39 -15.17 3.51
CA SER A 73 5.14 -14.30 2.35
C SER A 73 5.77 -14.89 1.08
N ASP A 74 5.17 -14.56 -0.07
CA ASP A 74 5.74 -14.86 -1.40
C ASP A 74 6.77 -13.80 -1.86
N ALA A 75 7.07 -12.79 -1.03
CA ALA A 75 8.03 -11.76 -1.38
C ALA A 75 9.45 -12.34 -1.38
N GLN A 76 10.07 -12.40 -2.56
CA GLN A 76 11.41 -12.98 -2.74
C GLN A 76 12.46 -12.39 -1.79
N ILE A 77 12.35 -11.09 -1.51
CA ILE A 77 13.29 -10.36 -0.65
C ILE A 77 13.28 -10.83 0.81
N ASP A 78 12.14 -11.32 1.33
CA ASP A 78 12.05 -11.85 2.69
C ASP A 78 12.96 -13.06 2.85
N GLY A 79 12.87 -14.01 1.91
CA GLY A 79 13.74 -15.17 1.86
C GLY A 79 15.21 -14.77 1.82
N ILE A 80 15.55 -13.78 0.98
CA ILE A 80 16.94 -13.35 0.75
C ILE A 80 17.52 -12.76 2.03
N LEU A 81 16.80 -11.83 2.67
CA LEU A 81 17.27 -11.17 3.90
C LEU A 81 17.36 -12.16 5.06
N ASN A 82 16.32 -12.98 5.28
CA ASN A 82 16.30 -13.98 6.33
C ASN A 82 17.44 -15.01 6.15
N THR A 83 17.67 -15.48 4.91
CA THR A 83 18.70 -16.47 4.62
C THR A 83 20.11 -15.86 4.74
N ALA A 84 20.33 -14.64 4.25
CA ALA A 84 21.63 -13.99 4.29
C ALA A 84 22.08 -13.66 5.72
N SER A 85 21.19 -13.13 6.57
CA SER A 85 21.54 -12.83 7.96
C SER A 85 21.73 -14.12 8.79
N ALA A 86 20.89 -15.14 8.60
CA ALA A 86 21.04 -16.42 9.26
C ALA A 86 22.32 -17.15 8.84
N LEU A 87 22.69 -17.12 7.55
CA LEU A 87 23.97 -17.63 7.06
C LEU A 87 25.15 -16.92 7.72
N LEU A 88 25.09 -15.58 7.85
CA LEU A 88 26.13 -14.81 8.52
C LEU A 88 26.29 -15.22 9.99
N ALA A 89 25.17 -15.40 10.71
CA ALA A 89 25.17 -15.89 12.08
C ALA A 89 25.77 -17.31 12.18
N LEU A 90 25.37 -18.24 11.31
CA LEU A 90 25.92 -19.60 11.26
C LEU A 90 27.44 -19.60 11.06
N ILE A 91 27.96 -18.80 10.11
CA ILE A 91 29.40 -18.72 9.84
C ILE A 91 30.16 -18.20 11.07
N ARG A 92 29.65 -17.16 11.74
CA ARG A 92 30.29 -16.59 12.93
C ARG A 92 30.30 -17.54 14.11
N HIS A 93 29.18 -18.22 14.38
CA HIS A 93 29.09 -19.26 15.41
C HIS A 93 29.97 -20.46 15.12
N GLN A 94 30.09 -20.88 13.85
CA GLN A 94 31.00 -21.95 13.46
C GLN A 94 32.47 -21.59 13.70
N LYS A 95 32.86 -20.34 13.41
CA LYS A 95 34.23 -19.85 13.65
C LYS A 95 34.53 -19.60 15.13
N GLN A 96 33.55 -19.16 15.90
CA GLN A 96 33.66 -18.88 17.33
C GLN A 96 32.56 -19.62 18.08
N PRO A 97 32.71 -20.92 18.37
CA PRO A 97 31.67 -21.67 19.08
C PRO A 97 31.37 -21.10 20.47
N LEU A 98 32.40 -20.57 21.16
CA LEU A 98 32.32 -20.06 22.54
C LEU A 98 31.63 -21.08 23.46
N GLN A 99 30.54 -20.69 24.13
CA GLN A 99 29.82 -21.56 25.06
C GLN A 99 28.81 -22.51 24.39
N ILE A 100 28.64 -22.44 23.06
CA ILE A 100 27.66 -23.23 22.31
C ILE A 100 28.22 -24.62 21.98
N GLN A 101 27.42 -25.67 22.22
CA GLN A 101 27.82 -27.06 22.04
C GLN A 101 27.02 -27.73 20.90
N HIS A 102 27.32 -27.36 19.66
CA HIS A 102 26.75 -28.00 18.45
C HIS A 102 27.80 -28.79 17.67
N SER A 103 27.34 -29.79 16.91
CA SER A 103 28.20 -30.57 16.03
C SER A 103 28.80 -29.68 14.94
N THR A 104 30.12 -29.66 14.82
CA THR A 104 30.82 -28.89 13.77
C THR A 104 30.41 -29.33 12.37
N GLU A 105 30.15 -30.62 12.16
CA GLU A 105 29.72 -31.14 10.86
C GLU A 105 28.26 -30.77 10.54
N ASP A 106 27.40 -30.71 11.56
CA ASP A 106 26.02 -30.26 11.40
C ASP A 106 26.01 -28.78 10.98
N LEU A 107 26.71 -27.91 11.73
CA LEU A 107 26.85 -26.50 11.37
C LEU A 107 27.45 -26.31 9.97
N ALA A 108 28.47 -27.09 9.60
CA ALA A 108 29.04 -27.05 8.26
C ALA A 108 28.01 -27.42 7.18
N THR A 109 27.17 -28.42 7.44
CA THR A 109 26.10 -28.83 6.53
C THR A 109 25.04 -27.75 6.38
N ARG A 110 24.64 -27.12 7.48
CA ARG A 110 23.68 -26.00 7.50
C ARG A 110 24.19 -24.79 6.74
N VAL A 111 25.46 -24.42 6.91
CA VAL A 111 26.14 -23.35 6.16
C VAL A 111 26.14 -23.65 4.66
N ARG A 112 26.50 -24.87 4.26
CA ARG A 112 26.49 -25.29 2.84
C ARG A 112 25.09 -25.19 2.22
N ASN A 113 24.07 -25.64 2.95
CA ASN A 113 22.69 -25.61 2.48
C ASN A 113 22.14 -24.18 2.39
N ALA A 114 22.38 -23.34 3.40
CA ALA A 114 22.01 -21.93 3.39
C ALA A 114 22.69 -21.14 2.26
N THR A 115 23.98 -21.39 2.02
CA THR A 115 24.72 -20.79 0.90
C THR A 115 24.12 -21.17 -0.46
N ARG A 116 23.74 -22.45 -0.64
CA ARG A 116 23.06 -22.93 -1.86
C ARG A 116 21.71 -22.26 -2.03
N SER A 117 20.92 -22.19 -0.95
CA SER A 117 19.61 -21.56 -0.95
C SER A 117 19.68 -20.09 -1.33
N LEU A 118 20.55 -19.31 -0.67
CA LEU A 118 20.75 -17.89 -0.96
C LEU A 118 21.17 -17.65 -2.42
N ARG A 119 22.06 -18.49 -2.96
CA ARG A 119 22.44 -18.41 -4.38
C ARG A 119 21.25 -18.64 -5.31
N SER A 120 20.39 -19.60 -5.01
CA SER A 120 19.17 -19.87 -5.78
C SER A 120 18.20 -18.69 -5.76
N GLN A 121 18.00 -18.11 -4.57
CA GLN A 121 17.10 -16.97 -4.37
C GLN A 121 17.58 -15.72 -5.10
N LEU A 122 18.86 -15.38 -4.97
CA LEU A 122 19.45 -14.23 -5.67
C LEU A 122 19.42 -14.40 -7.19
N ALA A 123 19.52 -15.63 -7.70
CA ALA A 123 19.49 -15.92 -9.14
C ALA A 123 18.13 -15.65 -9.79
N THR A 124 17.03 -15.71 -9.02
CA THR A 124 15.67 -15.47 -9.51
C THR A 124 15.08 -14.13 -9.05
N TRP A 125 15.86 -13.33 -8.33
CA TRP A 125 15.39 -12.09 -7.73
C TRP A 125 15.15 -11.00 -8.78
N ASP A 126 13.92 -10.49 -8.79
CA ASP A 126 13.55 -9.26 -9.47
C ASP A 126 13.71 -8.05 -8.54
N VAL A 127 14.80 -7.31 -8.73
CA VAL A 127 15.10 -6.10 -7.95
C VAL A 127 14.09 -4.99 -8.22
N SER A 128 13.56 -4.91 -9.44
CA SER A 128 12.70 -3.82 -9.89
C SER A 128 11.32 -3.81 -9.22
N SER A 129 10.85 -4.98 -8.76
CA SER A 129 9.57 -5.15 -8.07
C SER A 129 9.68 -5.13 -6.54
N THR A 130 10.87 -4.90 -5.99
CA THR A 130 11.10 -4.94 -4.53
C THR A 130 10.74 -3.60 -3.87
N ALA A 131 9.87 -3.66 -2.86
CA ALA A 131 9.39 -2.48 -2.11
C ALA A 131 9.86 -2.40 -0.65
N HIS A 132 10.48 -3.46 -0.12
CA HIS A 132 10.81 -3.61 1.31
C HIS A 132 11.75 -2.54 1.86
N VAL A 133 11.62 -2.26 3.16
CA VAL A 133 12.33 -1.16 3.81
C VAL A 133 13.84 -1.39 3.77
N GLY A 134 14.55 -0.46 3.15
CA GLY A 134 16.01 -0.42 3.20
C GLY A 134 16.75 -1.48 2.39
N PHE A 135 16.05 -2.33 1.61
CA PHE A 135 16.66 -3.47 0.89
C PHE A 135 17.88 -3.07 0.05
N GLU A 136 17.81 -1.91 -0.59
CA GLU A 136 18.84 -1.35 -1.47
C GLU A 136 20.14 -0.97 -0.75
N ILE A 137 20.13 -0.90 0.59
CA ILE A 137 21.31 -0.68 1.44
C ILE A 137 21.65 -1.96 2.22
N ILE A 138 20.64 -2.64 2.75
CA ILE A 138 20.80 -3.81 3.62
C ILE A 138 21.36 -5.01 2.85
N VAL A 139 20.79 -5.37 1.69
CA VAL A 139 21.25 -6.54 0.93
C VAL A 139 22.73 -6.39 0.52
N PRO A 140 23.18 -5.27 -0.08
CA PRO A 140 24.59 -5.07 -0.36
C PRO A 140 25.49 -5.16 0.87
N ALA A 141 25.05 -4.63 2.02
CA ALA A 141 25.83 -4.69 3.26
C ALA A 141 25.97 -6.13 3.78
N LEU A 142 24.91 -6.92 3.78
CA LEU A 142 24.96 -8.34 4.14
C LEU A 142 25.87 -9.15 3.23
N LEU A 143 25.77 -8.95 1.91
CA LEU A 143 26.63 -9.66 0.95
C LEU A 143 28.12 -9.34 1.18
N ALA A 144 28.45 -8.08 1.48
CA ALA A 144 29.82 -7.68 1.81
C ALA A 144 30.31 -8.30 3.13
N LEU A 145 29.45 -8.38 4.15
CA LEU A 145 29.78 -9.03 5.43
C LEU A 145 29.97 -10.54 5.26
N LEU A 146 29.15 -11.19 4.43
CA LEU A 146 29.29 -12.62 4.11
C LEU A 146 30.63 -12.89 3.41
N GLU A 147 31.00 -12.10 2.41
CA GLU A 147 32.29 -12.21 1.71
C GLU A 147 33.48 -11.95 2.64
N GLN A 148 33.35 -11.00 3.58
CA GLN A 148 34.37 -10.72 4.58
C GLN A 148 34.56 -11.91 5.55
N GLU A 149 33.48 -12.56 5.96
CA GLU A 149 33.54 -13.71 6.84
C GLU A 149 34.00 -14.98 6.10
N ASP A 150 33.49 -15.24 4.90
CA ASP A 150 33.90 -16.37 4.09
C ASP A 150 34.20 -15.88 2.65
N PRO A 151 35.49 -15.80 2.26
CA PRO A 151 35.87 -15.40 0.90
C PRO A 151 35.30 -16.28 -0.22
N SER A 152 34.75 -17.45 0.10
CA SER A 152 34.03 -18.31 -0.86
C SER A 152 32.54 -17.98 -0.99
N ALA A 153 31.96 -17.21 -0.07
CA ALA A 153 30.59 -16.75 -0.05
C ALA A 153 30.37 -15.51 -0.94
N VAL A 154 30.85 -15.59 -2.19
CA VAL A 154 30.61 -14.57 -3.23
C VAL A 154 29.39 -14.97 -4.05
N PHE A 155 28.48 -14.00 -4.23
CA PHE A 155 27.22 -14.18 -4.94
C PHE A 155 27.19 -13.30 -6.19
N GLU A 156 27.10 -13.95 -7.35
CA GLU A 156 26.88 -13.34 -8.65
C GLU A 156 25.49 -13.72 -9.16
N PHE A 157 24.74 -12.73 -9.64
CA PHE A 157 23.38 -12.89 -10.13
C PHE A 157 23.04 -11.78 -11.13
N SER A 158 22.08 -12.03 -12.03
CA SER A 158 21.74 -11.15 -13.15
C SER A 158 21.37 -9.72 -12.69
N SER A 159 20.62 -9.61 -11.60
CA SER A 159 20.08 -8.34 -11.10
C SER A 159 21.06 -7.57 -10.20
N LYS A 160 22.29 -8.07 -9.99
CA LYS A 160 23.29 -7.44 -9.10
C LYS A 160 23.67 -6.03 -9.57
N GLY A 161 23.81 -5.83 -10.88
CA GLY A 161 24.13 -4.51 -11.45
C GLY A 161 23.03 -3.47 -11.17
N GLU A 162 21.77 -3.88 -11.27
CA GLU A 162 20.62 -3.04 -10.95
C GLU A 162 20.59 -2.68 -9.46
N LEU A 163 20.76 -3.66 -8.58
CA LEU A 163 20.85 -3.43 -7.13
C LEU A 163 21.93 -2.40 -6.78
N MET A 164 23.14 -2.55 -7.35
CA MET A 164 24.24 -1.60 -7.11
C MET A 164 23.91 -0.20 -7.64
N ALA A 165 23.20 -0.08 -8.77
CA ALA A 165 22.79 1.21 -9.30
C ALA A 165 21.77 1.91 -8.38
N VAL A 166 20.78 1.17 -7.87
CA VAL A 166 19.80 1.68 -6.89
C VAL A 166 20.50 2.09 -5.60
N GLN A 167 21.39 1.25 -5.08
CA GLN A 167 22.22 1.55 -3.91
C GLN A 167 23.02 2.84 -4.12
N GLN A 168 23.75 2.96 -5.22
CA GLN A 168 24.59 4.12 -5.51
C GLN A 168 23.76 5.41 -5.58
N LYS A 169 22.58 5.35 -6.21
CA LYS A 169 21.65 6.48 -6.28
C LYS A 169 21.21 6.92 -4.87
N LYS A 170 20.86 5.97 -3.99
CA LYS A 170 20.46 6.28 -2.60
C LYS A 170 21.63 6.81 -1.77
N MET A 171 22.77 6.13 -1.82
CA MET A 171 23.97 6.48 -1.05
C MET A 171 24.65 7.77 -1.54
N SER A 172 24.44 8.20 -2.79
CA SER A 172 24.99 9.47 -3.28
C SER A 172 24.48 10.70 -2.51
N ARG A 173 23.29 10.59 -1.91
CA ARG A 173 22.64 11.65 -1.12
C ARG A 173 22.76 11.43 0.38
N PHE A 174 23.03 10.20 0.82
CA PHE A 174 23.12 9.85 2.23
C PHE A 174 24.57 9.87 2.70
N ARG A 175 24.80 10.57 3.82
CA ARG A 175 26.07 10.57 4.53
C ARG A 175 25.82 10.03 5.93
N PRO A 176 26.52 8.95 6.38
CA PRO A 176 26.35 8.41 7.73
C PRO A 176 26.47 9.47 8.83
N GLU A 177 27.26 10.53 8.60
CA GLU A 177 27.45 11.65 9.52
C GLU A 177 26.17 12.45 9.80
N PHE A 178 25.14 12.36 8.94
CA PHE A 178 23.82 12.95 9.23
C PHE A 178 23.17 12.33 10.47
N LEU A 179 23.51 11.09 10.81
CA LEU A 179 23.01 10.41 12.00
C LEU A 179 23.66 10.91 13.30
N TYR A 180 24.77 11.66 13.25
CA TYR A 180 25.40 12.20 14.46
C TYR A 180 24.67 13.43 15.02
N GLY A 181 23.77 14.03 14.25
CA GLY A 181 22.97 15.16 14.68
C GLY A 181 21.81 14.76 15.61
N PRO A 182 21.08 15.75 16.17
CA PRO A 182 19.92 15.50 17.02
C PRO A 182 18.67 15.07 16.24
N ARG A 183 18.65 15.28 14.92
CA ARG A 183 17.53 14.87 14.06
C ARG A 183 17.56 13.35 13.90
N LYS A 184 16.43 12.72 14.16
CA LYS A 184 16.23 11.29 13.89
C LYS A 184 15.93 11.08 12.40
N PHE A 185 16.33 9.92 11.90
CA PHE A 185 16.11 9.51 10.53
C PHE A 185 15.71 8.04 10.53
N THR A 186 14.91 7.63 9.56
CA THR A 186 14.50 6.22 9.39
C THR A 186 15.69 5.26 9.23
N ALA A 187 16.84 5.75 8.78
CA ALA A 187 18.08 4.97 8.72
C ALA A 187 18.58 4.47 10.09
N LEU A 188 18.13 5.05 11.20
CA LEU A 188 18.39 4.53 12.55
C LEU A 188 17.72 3.18 12.80
N HIS A 189 16.71 2.80 12.01
CA HIS A 189 16.08 1.48 12.06
C HIS A 189 16.91 0.38 11.38
N SER A 190 17.99 0.75 10.67
CA SER A 190 18.81 -0.19 9.89
C SER A 190 20.30 0.08 10.08
N LEU A 191 20.74 0.33 11.33
CA LEU A 191 22.14 0.66 11.62
C LEU A 191 23.11 -0.46 11.26
N GLU A 192 22.64 -1.71 11.23
CA GLU A 192 23.43 -2.86 10.83
C GLU A 192 23.95 -2.77 9.39
N ALA A 193 23.28 -2.00 8.52
CA ALA A 193 23.72 -1.77 7.14
C ALA A 193 24.91 -0.78 7.03
N PHE A 194 25.26 -0.09 8.13
CA PHE A 194 26.32 0.92 8.19
C PHE A 194 27.55 0.47 9.01
N ILE A 195 27.65 -0.81 9.34
CA ILE A 195 28.84 -1.39 9.99
C ILE A 195 30.09 -1.08 9.14
N GLY A 196 31.14 -0.56 9.81
CA GLY A 196 32.38 -0.12 9.17
C GLY A 196 32.29 1.25 8.45
N LYS A 197 31.12 1.90 8.44
CA LYS A 197 30.89 3.22 7.81
C LYS A 197 30.41 4.28 8.80
N LEU A 198 29.99 3.87 10.00
CA LEU A 198 29.43 4.71 11.04
C LEU A 198 30.23 4.57 12.34
N ASP A 199 30.39 5.69 13.05
CA ASP A 199 30.87 5.74 14.43
C ASP A 199 29.68 5.53 15.37
N PHE A 200 29.55 4.33 15.94
CA PHE A 200 28.39 3.94 16.74
C PHE A 200 28.30 4.68 18.09
N ASP A 201 29.42 5.20 18.61
CA ASP A 201 29.41 5.99 19.85
C ASP A 201 28.67 7.32 19.65
N LYS A 202 28.72 7.86 18.42
CA LYS A 202 28.07 9.13 18.05
C LYS A 202 26.58 8.99 17.72
N VAL A 203 25.99 7.80 17.85
CA VAL A 203 24.54 7.61 17.69
C VAL A 203 23.85 7.13 18.98
N LYS A 204 24.61 6.96 20.08
CA LYS A 204 24.09 6.58 21.41
C LYS A 204 22.96 7.48 21.91
N HIS A 205 22.96 8.77 21.55
CA HIS A 205 21.94 9.73 21.97
C HIS A 205 20.58 9.54 21.29
N HIS A 206 20.50 8.71 20.25
CA HIS A 206 19.23 8.40 19.58
C HIS A 206 18.42 7.29 20.27
N LYS A 207 19.01 6.61 21.26
CA LYS A 207 18.32 5.54 21.98
C LYS A 207 17.02 6.04 22.61
N VAL A 208 16.01 5.20 22.54
CA VAL A 208 14.75 5.37 23.25
C VAL A 208 14.46 4.07 23.99
N TYR A 209 14.50 4.13 25.33
CA TYR A 209 14.35 2.96 26.21
C TYR A 209 15.27 1.79 25.81
N GLY A 210 16.55 2.10 25.57
CA GLY A 210 17.57 1.14 25.13
C GLY A 210 17.54 0.77 23.64
N SER A 211 16.43 1.01 22.93
CA SER A 211 16.29 0.63 21.52
C SER A 211 16.85 1.68 20.55
N MET A 212 17.37 1.23 19.41
CA MET A 212 17.65 2.06 18.23
C MET A 212 16.43 2.04 17.30
N LEU A 213 15.57 3.05 17.47
CA LEU A 213 14.29 3.21 16.74
C LEU A 213 13.43 1.93 16.76
N GLY A 214 13.44 1.19 17.87
CA GLY A 214 12.66 -0.04 18.04
C GLY A 214 13.09 -1.23 17.21
N SER A 215 14.24 -1.20 16.51
CA SER A 215 14.73 -2.36 15.76
C SER A 215 15.68 -3.22 16.60
N PRO A 216 15.40 -4.53 16.79
CA PRO A 216 16.36 -5.44 17.41
C PRO A 216 17.66 -5.61 16.61
N SER A 217 17.63 -5.69 15.27
CA SER A 217 18.85 -5.76 14.45
C SER A 217 19.74 -4.52 14.59
N SER A 218 19.13 -3.34 14.54
CA SER A 218 19.84 -2.06 14.68
C SER A 218 20.44 -1.93 16.08
N THR A 219 19.70 -2.32 17.11
CA THR A 219 20.16 -2.30 18.51
C THR A 219 21.27 -3.33 18.74
N ALA A 220 21.19 -4.52 18.13
CA ALA A 220 22.26 -5.51 18.16
C ALA A 220 23.54 -5.00 17.48
N ALA A 221 23.42 -4.33 16.33
CA ALA A 221 24.56 -3.70 15.67
C ALA A 221 25.20 -2.61 16.55
N TYR A 222 24.38 -1.79 17.23
CA TYR A 222 24.88 -0.83 18.21
C TYR A 222 25.65 -1.49 19.35
N LEU A 223 25.10 -2.53 19.99
CA LEU A 223 25.78 -3.26 21.05
C LEU A 223 27.10 -3.90 20.61
N MET A 224 27.19 -4.37 19.36
CA MET A 224 28.40 -4.99 18.82
C MET A 224 29.52 -3.99 18.47
N HIS A 225 29.17 -2.73 18.20
CA HIS A 225 30.08 -1.75 17.61
C HIS A 225 30.28 -0.46 18.40
N ALA A 226 29.52 -0.24 19.47
CA ALA A 226 29.83 0.79 20.47
C ALA A 226 31.11 0.44 21.25
N SER A 227 31.88 1.45 21.65
CA SER A 227 33.11 1.25 22.42
C SER A 227 32.85 0.87 23.88
N GLU A 228 31.71 1.31 24.42
CA GLU A 228 31.25 0.98 25.77
C GLU A 228 30.01 0.11 25.72
N TRP A 229 29.95 -0.90 26.60
CA TRP A 229 28.76 -1.74 26.72
C TRP A 229 27.59 -0.93 27.28
N ASP A 230 26.41 -1.10 26.70
CA ASP A 230 25.20 -0.37 27.06
C ASP A 230 24.16 -1.32 27.70
N GLU A 231 24.08 -1.28 29.03
CA GLU A 231 23.17 -2.17 29.79
C GLU A 231 21.69 -1.91 29.47
N GLU A 232 21.31 -0.68 29.13
CA GLU A 232 19.90 -0.36 28.77
C GLU A 232 19.51 -1.00 27.44
N SER A 233 20.42 -1.00 26.46
CA SER A 233 20.20 -1.69 25.18
C SER A 233 20.19 -3.21 25.33
N GLU A 234 21.00 -3.76 26.24
CA GLU A 234 20.92 -5.18 26.60
C GLU A 234 19.55 -5.51 27.23
N ASP A 235 19.11 -4.72 28.22
CA ASP A 235 17.84 -4.90 28.91
C ASP A 235 16.65 -4.83 27.94
N TYR A 236 16.71 -3.93 26.96
CA TYR A 236 15.73 -3.86 25.87
C TYR A 236 15.68 -5.18 25.08
N ILE A 237 16.81 -5.70 24.59
CA ILE A 237 16.81 -6.96 23.83
C ILE A 237 16.30 -8.13 24.68
N ARG A 238 16.69 -8.22 25.95
CA ARG A 238 16.17 -9.23 26.89
C ARG A 238 14.66 -9.12 27.07
N HIS A 239 14.15 -7.89 27.15
CA HIS A 239 12.71 -7.64 27.23
C HIS A 239 12.01 -8.13 25.96
N VAL A 240 12.51 -7.76 24.78
CA VAL A 240 11.94 -8.18 23.49
C VAL A 240 11.90 -9.70 23.36
N ILE A 241 13.02 -10.40 23.64
CA ILE A 241 13.07 -11.87 23.59
C ILE A 241 11.99 -12.49 24.48
N LYS A 242 11.80 -11.94 25.69
CA LYS A 242 10.88 -12.50 26.68
C LYS A 242 9.41 -12.22 26.39
N PHE A 243 9.08 -11.01 25.93
CA PHE A 243 7.69 -10.51 25.93
C PHE A 243 7.10 -10.24 24.55
N ALA A 244 7.91 -10.11 23.49
CA ALA A 244 7.41 -9.98 22.13
C ALA A 244 6.90 -11.33 21.58
N ALA A 245 6.61 -11.42 20.27
CA ALA A 245 6.01 -12.59 19.65
C ALA A 245 6.76 -13.92 19.87
N GLY A 246 8.08 -13.89 20.07
CA GLY A 246 8.88 -15.08 20.36
C GLY A 246 8.67 -15.68 21.75
N ARG A 247 8.12 -14.93 22.71
CA ARG A 247 7.74 -15.39 24.06
C ARG A 247 8.81 -16.24 24.77
N GLY A 248 10.07 -15.82 24.67
CA GLY A 248 11.22 -16.51 25.28
C GLY A 248 11.86 -17.61 24.44
N SER A 249 11.38 -17.89 23.22
CA SER A 249 12.00 -18.85 22.30
C SER A 249 13.33 -18.38 21.70
N GLY A 250 13.70 -17.12 21.91
CA GLY A 250 14.83 -16.46 21.25
C GLY A 250 14.44 -15.68 20.00
N ALA A 251 13.27 -15.94 19.41
CA ALA A 251 12.79 -15.18 18.27
C ALA A 251 12.43 -13.74 18.66
N VAL A 252 12.80 -12.76 17.84
CA VAL A 252 12.43 -11.34 18.01
C VAL A 252 11.72 -10.83 16.76
N PRO A 253 10.80 -9.86 16.87
CA PRO A 253 10.16 -9.23 15.70
C PRO A 253 11.12 -8.25 15.00
N SER A 254 10.71 -7.71 13.86
CA SER A 254 11.50 -6.69 13.16
C SER A 254 11.48 -5.33 13.85
N ALA A 255 10.37 -5.02 14.55
CA ALA A 255 10.21 -3.83 15.37
C ALA A 255 9.48 -4.13 16.69
N PHE A 256 9.94 -3.51 17.79
CA PHE A 256 9.28 -3.49 19.09
C PHE A 256 9.75 -2.28 19.91
N PRO A 257 8.87 -1.57 20.62
CA PRO A 257 7.41 -1.69 20.58
C PRO A 257 6.78 -1.13 19.30
N SER A 258 5.48 -1.37 19.15
CA SER A 258 4.60 -0.89 18.07
C SER A 258 3.31 -0.30 18.65
N THR A 259 3.42 0.37 19.79
CA THR A 259 2.29 0.71 20.67
C THR A 259 1.28 1.66 20.02
N HIS A 260 1.74 2.72 19.37
CA HIS A 260 0.81 3.67 18.72
C HIS A 260 0.17 3.03 17.49
N PHE A 261 0.98 2.35 16.67
CA PHE A 261 0.51 1.64 15.48
C PHE A 261 -0.61 0.65 15.82
N GLU A 262 -0.37 -0.29 16.75
CA GLU A 262 -1.36 -1.34 17.02
C GLU A 262 -2.62 -0.84 17.71
N ILE A 263 -2.49 0.11 18.65
CA ILE A 263 -3.67 0.70 19.31
C ILE A 263 -4.51 1.46 18.29
N THR A 264 -3.89 2.32 17.47
CA THR A 264 -4.64 3.19 16.56
C THR A 264 -5.25 2.42 15.40
N TRP A 265 -4.55 1.43 14.83
CA TRP A 265 -5.11 0.56 13.80
C TRP A 265 -6.30 -0.24 14.32
N MET A 266 -6.18 -0.85 15.51
CA MET A 266 -7.27 -1.60 16.11
C MET A 266 -8.49 -0.70 16.36
N LEU A 267 -8.31 0.41 17.09
CA LEU A 267 -9.42 1.28 17.47
C LEU A 267 -10.08 1.92 16.25
N SER A 268 -9.30 2.47 15.32
CA SER A 268 -9.87 3.09 14.11
C SER A 268 -10.62 2.07 13.23
N THR A 269 -10.08 0.86 13.07
CA THR A 269 -10.70 -0.22 12.29
C THR A 269 -12.01 -0.70 12.92
N LEU A 270 -12.03 -0.92 14.24
CA LEU A 270 -13.24 -1.33 14.94
C LEU A 270 -14.34 -0.27 14.82
N ILE A 271 -14.03 1.00 15.07
CA ILE A 271 -15.02 2.08 14.97
C ILE A 271 -15.55 2.22 13.54
N ARG A 272 -14.68 2.20 12.53
CA ARG A 272 -15.08 2.25 11.11
C ARG A 272 -15.88 1.02 10.68
N GLY A 273 -15.62 -0.13 11.30
CA GLY A 273 -16.44 -1.35 11.16
C GLY A 273 -17.83 -1.28 11.80
N GLY A 274 -18.17 -0.17 12.47
CA GLY A 274 -19.50 0.08 13.05
C GLY A 274 -19.62 -0.25 14.55
N PHE A 275 -18.52 -0.45 15.27
CA PHE A 275 -18.54 -0.47 16.73
C PHE A 275 -18.74 0.96 17.27
N THR A 276 -19.57 1.11 18.31
CA THR A 276 -19.74 2.41 19.00
C THR A 276 -18.82 2.54 20.20
N TYR A 277 -18.74 3.73 20.79
CA TYR A 277 -18.04 3.93 22.05
C TYR A 277 -18.59 2.99 23.14
N GLU A 278 -19.91 2.86 23.23
CA GLU A 278 -20.57 1.98 24.22
C GLU A 278 -20.24 0.50 24.01
N ASP A 279 -20.11 0.07 22.75
CA ASP A 279 -19.64 -1.28 22.46
C ASP A 279 -18.22 -1.50 23.02
N LEU A 280 -17.32 -0.53 22.85
CA LEU A 280 -15.91 -0.66 23.25
C LEU A 280 -15.63 -0.26 24.71
N GLU A 281 -16.59 0.38 25.39
CA GLU A 281 -16.41 0.92 26.74
C GLU A 281 -15.87 -0.14 27.71
N SER A 282 -14.67 0.12 28.22
CA SER A 282 -13.91 -0.78 29.08
C SER A 282 -12.74 -0.06 29.75
N PRO A 283 -12.20 -0.60 30.86
CA PRO A 283 -10.94 -0.12 31.44
C PRO A 283 -9.78 -0.14 30.42
N GLU A 284 -9.76 -1.14 29.55
CA GLU A 284 -8.76 -1.30 28.49
C GLU A 284 -8.83 -0.17 27.47
N LEU A 285 -10.03 0.18 26.98
CA LEU A 285 -10.21 1.33 26.08
C LEU A 285 -9.73 2.62 26.75
N THR A 286 -10.06 2.82 28.03
CA THR A 286 -9.64 4.01 28.79
C THR A 286 -8.11 4.09 28.85
N LYS A 287 -7.43 2.99 29.18
CA LYS A 287 -5.97 2.93 29.22
C LYS A 287 -5.34 3.21 27.85
N MET A 288 -5.91 2.67 26.76
CA MET A 288 -5.43 2.95 25.40
C MET A 288 -5.56 4.43 25.02
N LEU A 289 -6.69 5.04 25.33
CA LEU A 289 -6.91 6.48 25.10
C LEU A 289 -5.98 7.35 25.95
N ASP A 290 -5.70 6.95 27.19
CA ASP A 290 -4.74 7.65 28.04
C ASP A 290 -3.30 7.54 27.52
N ILE A 291 -2.92 6.39 26.95
CA ILE A 291 -1.61 6.21 26.29
C ILE A 291 -1.51 7.17 25.10
N LEU A 292 -2.47 7.11 24.17
CA LEU A 292 -2.45 7.94 22.96
C LEU A 292 -2.51 9.43 23.28
N GLY A 293 -3.41 9.84 24.18
CA GLY A 293 -3.58 11.24 24.58
C GLY A 293 -2.32 11.79 25.23
N ARG A 294 -1.69 11.04 26.15
CA ARG A 294 -0.44 11.45 26.78
C ARG A 294 0.70 11.58 25.77
N SER A 295 0.89 10.60 24.89
CA SER A 295 1.92 10.69 23.84
C SER A 295 1.67 11.89 22.94
N PHE A 296 0.42 12.09 22.48
CA PHE A 296 0.05 13.20 21.62
C PHE A 296 0.35 14.57 22.26
N GLU A 297 0.07 14.73 23.55
CA GLU A 297 0.39 15.95 24.31
C GLU A 297 1.91 16.14 24.48
N VAL A 298 2.63 15.10 24.93
CA VAL A 298 4.07 15.18 25.23
C VAL A 298 4.91 15.40 23.97
N GLU A 299 4.52 14.77 22.85
CA GLU A 299 5.22 14.81 21.57
C GLU A 299 4.69 15.91 20.64
N LYS A 300 3.82 16.80 21.17
CA LYS A 300 3.35 18.03 20.50
C LYS A 300 2.56 17.78 19.21
N GLY A 301 1.77 16.70 19.20
CA GLY A 301 0.78 16.42 18.17
C GLY A 301 1.30 15.72 16.92
N VAL A 302 2.53 15.22 16.92
CA VAL A 302 3.07 14.32 15.88
C VAL A 302 3.70 13.11 16.56
N LEU A 303 3.40 11.92 16.04
CA LEU A 303 3.79 10.64 16.64
C LEU A 303 4.38 9.72 15.57
N GLY A 304 5.27 8.82 15.99
CA GLY A 304 5.63 7.64 15.20
C GLY A 304 4.91 6.40 15.73
N PHE A 305 5.19 5.25 15.14
CA PHE A 305 4.61 3.95 15.51
C PHE A 305 4.76 3.55 16.99
N ALA A 306 5.67 4.19 17.74
CA ALA A 306 5.80 4.07 19.18
C ALA A 306 6.30 5.37 19.85
N PRO A 307 6.19 5.50 21.19
CA PRO A 307 6.58 6.72 21.91
C PRO A 307 8.01 7.18 21.62
N PHE A 308 8.17 8.48 21.34
CA PHE A 308 9.44 9.15 21.07
C PHE A 308 10.22 8.64 19.85
N PHE A 309 9.62 7.84 18.98
CA PHE A 309 10.24 7.46 17.71
C PHE A 309 10.12 8.59 16.69
N GLU A 310 10.76 8.44 15.52
CA GLU A 310 10.66 9.43 14.44
C GLU A 310 9.19 9.54 14.01
N PRO A 311 8.57 10.72 14.07
CA PRO A 311 7.17 10.87 13.69
C PRO A 311 6.94 10.65 12.21
N ASP A 312 5.77 10.11 11.88
CA ASP A 312 5.28 9.96 10.52
C ASP A 312 3.81 10.36 10.41
N VAL A 313 3.39 10.67 9.19
CA VAL A 313 2.01 11.13 8.94
C VAL A 313 0.99 10.04 9.19
N ASP A 314 1.36 8.76 9.06
CA ASP A 314 0.42 7.65 9.06
C ASP A 314 -0.07 7.36 10.49
N ASP A 315 0.87 7.13 11.41
CA ASP A 315 0.60 6.96 12.84
C ASP A 315 0.04 8.24 13.48
N THR A 316 0.52 9.41 13.04
CA THR A 316 -0.03 10.70 13.51
C THR A 316 -1.49 10.83 13.12
N ALA A 317 -1.84 10.61 11.85
CA ALA A 317 -3.19 10.74 11.35
C ALA A 317 -4.15 9.73 11.99
N LYS A 318 -3.71 8.47 12.10
CA LYS A 318 -4.47 7.42 12.79
C LYS A 318 -4.70 7.75 14.26
N THR A 319 -3.72 8.33 14.95
CA THR A 319 -3.92 8.80 16.33
C THR A 319 -4.96 9.91 16.40
N ILE A 320 -4.90 10.92 15.53
CA ILE A 320 -5.87 12.02 15.48
C ILE A 320 -7.28 11.48 15.24
N SER A 321 -7.47 10.61 14.25
CA SER A 321 -8.75 9.97 13.96
C SER A 321 -9.26 9.15 15.14
N SER A 322 -8.44 8.29 15.74
CA SER A 322 -8.84 7.46 16.89
C SER A 322 -9.27 8.31 18.08
N LEU A 323 -8.51 9.35 18.43
CA LEU A 323 -8.86 10.25 19.53
C LEU A 323 -10.18 10.98 19.26
N ASN A 324 -10.33 11.59 18.08
CA ASN A 324 -11.54 12.36 17.74
C ASN A 324 -12.80 11.49 17.68
N MET A 325 -12.73 10.33 17.02
CA MET A 325 -13.87 9.39 16.94
C MET A 325 -14.30 8.86 18.32
N LEU A 326 -13.40 8.84 19.30
CA LEU A 326 -13.65 8.38 20.66
C LEU A 326 -13.84 9.54 21.66
N GLY A 327 -14.12 10.75 21.16
CA GLY A 327 -14.51 11.90 21.99
C GLY A 327 -13.35 12.57 22.75
N ARG A 328 -12.11 12.41 22.27
CA ARG A 328 -10.92 13.12 22.75
C ARG A 328 -10.44 14.08 21.65
N PRO A 329 -10.65 15.40 21.78
CA PRO A 329 -10.26 16.34 20.73
C PRO A 329 -8.77 16.31 20.42
N ALA A 330 -8.42 16.12 19.14
CA ALA A 330 -7.06 16.14 18.63
C ALA A 330 -6.98 16.99 17.35
N SER A 331 -6.15 18.03 17.38
CA SER A 331 -5.98 18.96 16.25
C SER A 331 -4.97 18.42 15.23
N PRO A 332 -5.23 18.55 13.91
CA PRO A 332 -4.30 18.13 12.86
C PRO A 332 -3.22 19.16 12.55
N GLN A 333 -3.17 20.30 13.26
CA GLN A 333 -2.31 21.42 12.90
C GLN A 333 -0.81 21.07 12.88
N SER A 334 -0.33 20.30 13.87
CA SER A 334 1.06 19.86 13.92
C SER A 334 1.39 18.86 12.80
N MET A 335 0.43 17.97 12.46
CA MET A 335 0.57 17.04 11.34
C MET A 335 0.73 17.78 10.01
N ILE A 336 -0.12 18.77 9.74
CA ILE A 336 -0.04 19.62 8.54
C ILE A 336 1.34 20.29 8.47
N GLN A 337 1.77 20.95 9.55
CA GLN A 337 3.06 21.65 9.60
C GLN A 337 4.27 20.75 9.38
N ALA A 338 4.20 19.49 9.83
CA ALA A 338 5.31 18.56 9.76
C ALA A 338 5.44 17.85 8.41
N PHE A 339 4.30 17.51 7.78
CA PHE A 339 4.27 16.54 6.69
C PHE A 339 3.73 17.09 5.36
N GLU A 340 3.10 18.26 5.36
CA GLU A 340 2.55 18.84 4.13
C GLU A 340 3.66 19.17 3.12
N THR A 341 3.45 18.75 1.87
CA THR A 341 4.27 19.11 0.71
C THR A 341 3.43 19.88 -0.30
N GLU A 342 4.01 20.18 -1.47
CA GLU A 342 3.31 20.89 -2.55
C GLU A 342 2.05 20.15 -3.01
N THR A 343 2.12 18.82 -3.18
CA THR A 343 1.05 18.04 -3.81
C THR A 343 0.36 17.03 -2.89
N HIS A 344 1.02 16.61 -1.82
CA HIS A 344 0.57 15.53 -0.92
C HIS A 344 1.22 15.68 0.45
N PHE A 345 0.98 14.75 1.37
CA PHE A 345 1.70 14.70 2.65
C PHE A 345 2.75 13.58 2.57
N CYS A 346 4.00 13.89 2.90
CA CYS A 346 5.04 12.87 2.96
C CYS A 346 4.88 11.99 4.21
N THR A 347 5.09 10.67 4.10
CA THR A 347 5.09 9.78 5.28
C THR A 347 6.18 10.19 6.25
N TYR A 348 7.42 10.26 5.77
CA TYR A 348 8.56 10.79 6.52
C TYR A 348 9.17 12.00 5.80
N PRO A 349 9.63 13.04 6.54
CA PRO A 349 10.26 14.20 5.92
C PRO A 349 11.51 13.83 5.11
N GLY A 350 11.46 14.05 3.79
CA GLY A 350 12.54 13.74 2.86
C GLY A 350 12.46 12.36 2.21
N GLU A 351 11.31 11.68 2.30
CA GLU A 351 11.05 10.45 1.54
C GLU A 351 11.08 10.67 0.02
N ARG A 352 11.28 9.57 -0.72
CA ARG A 352 11.33 9.58 -2.19
C ARG A 352 9.96 9.32 -2.81
N ASP A 353 9.31 8.26 -2.37
CA ASP A 353 8.08 7.74 -2.96
C ASP A 353 6.92 7.97 -1.98
N PRO A 354 5.84 8.65 -2.39
CA PRO A 354 4.71 8.93 -1.53
C PRO A 354 3.90 7.67 -1.24
N SER A 355 3.19 7.64 -0.10
CA SER A 355 2.29 6.55 0.27
C SER A 355 0.82 6.94 0.06
N PRO A 356 0.07 6.25 -0.81
CA PRO A 356 -1.38 6.45 -0.92
C PRO A 356 -2.11 6.15 0.40
N THR A 357 -1.71 5.12 1.15
CA THR A 357 -2.36 4.74 2.41
C THR A 357 -2.17 5.79 3.50
N ALA A 358 -0.95 6.31 3.65
CA ALA A 358 -0.67 7.38 4.61
C ALA A 358 -1.43 8.68 4.27
N ASN A 359 -1.59 8.98 2.98
CA ASN A 359 -2.37 10.14 2.51
C ASN A 359 -3.88 9.92 2.68
N CYS A 360 -4.38 8.68 2.57
CA CYS A 360 -5.76 8.35 2.95
C CYS A 360 -6.00 8.59 4.44
N ASN A 361 -5.09 8.12 5.30
CA ASN A 361 -5.21 8.33 6.74
C ASN A 361 -5.14 9.82 7.10
N ALA A 362 -4.23 10.58 6.48
CA ALA A 362 -4.17 12.04 6.65
C ALA A 362 -5.48 12.73 6.21
N LEU A 363 -6.03 12.34 5.06
CA LEU A 363 -7.32 12.87 4.59
C LEU A 363 -8.44 12.55 5.58
N LEU A 364 -8.53 11.30 6.04
CA LEU A 364 -9.52 10.88 7.03
C LEU A 364 -9.40 11.67 8.34
N ALA A 365 -8.18 11.92 8.84
CA ALA A 365 -7.96 12.72 10.03
C ALA A 365 -8.44 14.19 9.89
N LEU A 366 -8.39 14.75 8.67
CA LEU A 366 -8.95 16.07 8.37
C LEU A 366 -10.47 16.04 8.23
N LEU A 367 -11.04 14.99 7.63
CA LEU A 367 -12.48 14.81 7.47
C LEU A 367 -13.19 14.49 8.80
N ASP A 368 -12.47 13.90 9.76
CA ASP A 368 -12.95 13.60 11.11
C ASP A 368 -12.97 14.85 12.03
N GLN A 369 -12.54 16.02 11.54
CA GLN A 369 -12.54 17.26 12.31
C GLN A 369 -13.95 17.83 12.49
N PRO A 370 -14.28 18.42 13.67
CA PRO A 370 -15.59 19.03 13.91
C PRO A 370 -15.96 20.13 12.89
N ASP A 371 -14.97 20.89 12.44
CA ASP A 371 -15.11 21.91 11.39
C ASP A 371 -14.11 21.64 10.26
N VAL A 372 -14.55 20.85 9.28
CA VAL A 372 -13.76 20.48 8.09
C VAL A 372 -13.42 21.68 7.20
N SER A 373 -14.19 22.78 7.29
CA SER A 373 -14.02 23.94 6.40
C SER A 373 -12.68 24.65 6.63
N LEU A 374 -12.15 24.56 7.86
CA LEU A 374 -10.85 25.12 8.26
C LEU A 374 -9.67 24.48 7.51
N TYR A 375 -9.85 23.27 6.99
CA TYR A 375 -8.81 22.47 6.33
C TYR A 375 -9.13 22.20 4.86
N SER A 376 -9.96 23.06 4.25
CA SER A 376 -10.45 22.85 2.87
C SER A 376 -9.31 22.74 1.86
N ALA A 377 -8.21 23.48 2.04
CA ALA A 377 -7.07 23.47 1.12
C ALA A 377 -6.30 22.14 1.18
N GLU A 378 -6.05 21.65 2.39
CA GLU A 378 -5.36 20.38 2.66
C GLU A 378 -6.22 19.19 2.23
N ILE A 379 -7.54 19.24 2.52
CA ILE A 379 -8.52 18.25 2.05
C ILE A 379 -8.54 18.22 0.52
N GLN A 380 -8.61 19.37 -0.13
CA GLN A 380 -8.59 19.46 -1.59
C GLN A 380 -7.31 18.86 -2.16
N LYS A 381 -6.14 19.21 -1.60
CA LYS A 381 -4.83 18.70 -2.02
C LYS A 381 -4.77 17.17 -1.94
N LEU A 382 -5.05 16.60 -0.78
CA LEU A 382 -4.98 15.16 -0.57
C LEU A 382 -5.99 14.40 -1.44
N ALA A 383 -7.19 14.93 -1.60
CA ALA A 383 -8.21 14.34 -2.46
C ALA A 383 -7.79 14.32 -3.94
N HIS A 384 -7.16 15.39 -4.44
CA HIS A 384 -6.59 15.42 -5.80
C HIS A 384 -5.44 14.43 -5.95
N PHE A 385 -4.50 14.40 -4.99
CA PHE A 385 -3.40 13.44 -5.01
C PHE A 385 -3.90 11.99 -5.08
N LEU A 386 -4.82 11.60 -4.20
CA LEU A 386 -5.36 10.23 -4.16
C LEU A 386 -6.15 9.89 -5.42
N CYS A 387 -6.94 10.84 -5.94
CA CYS A 387 -7.68 10.65 -7.19
C CYS A 387 -6.72 10.49 -8.37
N ASP A 388 -5.64 11.28 -8.44
CA ASP A 388 -4.63 11.19 -9.49
C ASP A 388 -3.83 9.89 -9.40
N VAL A 389 -3.47 9.43 -8.19
CA VAL A 389 -2.85 8.11 -8.00
C VAL A 389 -3.75 7.02 -8.57
N TRP A 390 -5.02 6.96 -8.16
CA TRP A 390 -5.94 5.96 -8.67
C TRP A 390 -6.11 6.05 -10.19
N TRP A 391 -6.33 7.27 -10.69
CA TRP A 391 -6.62 7.54 -12.09
C TRP A 391 -5.51 7.06 -13.03
N ASN A 392 -4.26 7.11 -12.59
CA ASN A 392 -3.09 6.74 -13.37
C ASN A 392 -2.54 5.34 -13.06
N THR A 393 -3.14 4.60 -12.12
CA THR A 393 -2.67 3.26 -11.75
C THR A 393 -3.20 2.20 -12.71
N ASP A 394 -2.28 1.51 -13.40
CA ASP A 394 -2.58 0.27 -14.11
C ASP A 394 -2.62 -0.92 -13.13
N GLY A 395 -3.56 -1.83 -13.32
CA GLY A 395 -3.69 -3.04 -12.50
C GLY A 395 -4.30 -2.75 -11.12
N ARG A 396 -3.75 -3.40 -10.10
CA ARG A 396 -4.18 -3.27 -8.71
C ARG A 396 -3.35 -2.19 -8.03
N ILE A 397 -3.98 -1.34 -7.23
CA ILE A 397 -3.25 -0.30 -6.49
C ILE A 397 -2.30 -0.93 -5.48
N ALA A 398 -1.08 -0.38 -5.40
CA ALA A 398 -0.05 -0.81 -4.49
C ALA A 398 0.31 0.31 -3.52
N ASP A 399 0.84 -0.07 -2.37
CA ASP A 399 1.45 0.82 -1.40
C ASP A 399 2.69 0.16 -0.80
N LYS A 400 3.60 0.97 -0.25
CA LYS A 400 4.88 0.50 0.29
C LYS A 400 4.80 -0.15 1.68
N TRP A 401 3.62 -0.15 2.31
CA TRP A 401 3.42 -0.69 3.66
C TRP A 401 2.66 -2.02 3.70
N ASN A 402 2.01 -2.44 2.60
CA ASN A 402 1.26 -3.68 2.54
C ASN A 402 1.32 -4.32 1.15
N THR A 403 1.56 -5.62 1.08
CA THR A 403 1.65 -6.39 -0.18
C THR A 403 0.28 -6.71 -0.78
N CYS A 404 -0.79 -6.68 0.01
CA CYS A 404 -2.15 -6.91 -0.46
C CYS A 404 -2.77 -5.60 -0.97
N TYR A 405 -3.16 -5.58 -2.25
CA TYR A 405 -3.82 -4.43 -2.87
C TYR A 405 -5.18 -4.04 -2.26
N LEU A 406 -5.83 -4.96 -1.53
CA LEU A 406 -7.11 -4.66 -0.89
C LEU A 406 -6.91 -3.71 0.28
N TYR A 407 -5.76 -3.72 0.95
CA TYR A 407 -5.47 -2.80 2.05
C TYR A 407 -5.54 -1.31 1.61
N PRO A 408 -4.77 -0.85 0.60
CA PRO A 408 -4.94 0.51 0.08
C PRO A 408 -6.33 0.77 -0.49
N SER A 409 -7.00 -0.25 -1.05
CA SER A 409 -8.37 -0.11 -1.55
C SER A 409 -9.38 0.17 -0.42
N VAL A 410 -9.26 -0.47 0.75
CA VAL A 410 -10.08 -0.16 1.94
C VAL A 410 -9.97 1.32 2.28
N LEU A 411 -8.76 1.84 2.43
CA LEU A 411 -8.52 3.21 2.86
C LEU A 411 -9.00 4.24 1.82
N ILE A 412 -8.83 3.96 0.52
CA ILE A 412 -9.36 4.81 -0.55
C ILE A 412 -10.87 4.85 -0.51
N VAL A 413 -11.52 3.70 -0.37
CA VAL A 413 -12.99 3.62 -0.32
C VAL A 413 -13.52 4.37 0.89
N GLU A 414 -12.95 4.14 2.08
CA GLU A 414 -13.33 4.88 3.29
C GLU A 414 -13.16 6.39 3.12
N ALA A 415 -12.01 6.85 2.60
CA ALA A 415 -11.74 8.26 2.41
C ALA A 415 -12.66 8.91 1.38
N PHE A 416 -12.92 8.24 0.24
CA PHE A 416 -13.76 8.78 -0.82
C PHE A 416 -15.25 8.73 -0.49
N VAL A 417 -15.71 7.72 0.23
CA VAL A 417 -17.09 7.68 0.76
C VAL A 417 -17.31 8.82 1.76
N ALA A 418 -16.38 9.02 2.70
CA ALA A 418 -16.45 10.11 3.68
C ALA A 418 -16.44 11.49 2.98
N LEU A 419 -15.51 11.69 2.04
CA LEU A 419 -15.39 12.93 1.28
C LEU A 419 -16.66 13.23 0.46
N LEU A 420 -17.15 12.25 -0.30
CA LEU A 420 -18.33 12.42 -1.14
C LEU A 420 -19.57 12.71 -0.29
N SER A 421 -19.72 12.06 0.86
CA SER A 421 -20.79 12.34 1.82
C SER A 421 -20.75 13.79 2.32
N LEU A 422 -19.56 14.32 2.65
CA LEU A 422 -19.40 15.71 3.11
C LEU A 422 -19.65 16.74 2.00
N ILE A 423 -19.25 16.43 0.75
CA ILE A 423 -19.56 17.26 -0.42
C ILE A 423 -21.08 17.36 -0.61
N GLU A 424 -21.80 16.24 -0.52
CA GLU A 424 -23.26 16.21 -0.68
C GLU A 424 -24.02 16.90 0.46
N GLN A 425 -23.43 16.94 1.65
CA GLN A 425 -23.93 17.69 2.79
C GLN A 425 -23.57 19.19 2.74
N ASP A 426 -22.96 19.65 1.65
CA ASP A 426 -22.51 21.05 1.45
C ASP A 426 -21.54 21.54 2.55
N LYS A 427 -20.71 20.63 3.09
CA LYS A 427 -19.72 20.95 4.12
C LYS A 427 -18.42 21.55 3.56
N LEU A 428 -18.19 21.39 2.26
CA LEU A 428 -17.01 21.89 1.54
C LEU A 428 -17.45 22.70 0.29
N PRO A 429 -18.22 23.79 0.47
CA PRO A 429 -18.83 24.52 -0.62
C PRO A 429 -17.79 25.15 -1.54
N GLY A 430 -17.88 24.88 -2.84
CA GLY A 430 -17.00 25.47 -3.87
C GLY A 430 -15.56 24.95 -3.86
N VAL A 431 -15.22 23.96 -3.04
CA VAL A 431 -13.87 23.38 -2.96
C VAL A 431 -13.60 22.45 -4.15
N PHE A 432 -14.60 21.70 -4.60
CA PHE A 432 -14.46 20.69 -5.66
C PHE A 432 -15.28 21.02 -6.90
N SER A 433 -14.68 20.82 -8.07
CA SER A 433 -15.35 20.97 -9.36
C SER A 433 -16.20 19.74 -9.69
N ALA A 434 -17.16 19.89 -10.59
CA ALA A 434 -17.94 18.77 -11.11
C ALA A 434 -17.04 17.71 -11.77
N GLU A 435 -16.01 18.14 -12.51
CA GLU A 435 -15.01 17.26 -13.12
C GLU A 435 -14.31 16.39 -12.06
N PHE A 436 -13.87 17.01 -10.95
CA PHE A 436 -13.26 16.27 -9.86
C PHE A 436 -14.22 15.26 -9.24
N CYS A 437 -15.47 15.66 -8.95
CA CYS A 437 -16.48 14.76 -8.40
C CYS A 437 -16.77 13.56 -9.30
N SER A 438 -16.73 13.73 -10.63
CA SER A 438 -16.84 12.61 -11.58
C SER A 438 -15.62 11.67 -11.51
N ARG A 439 -14.39 12.21 -11.51
CA ARG A 439 -13.17 11.39 -11.37
C ARG A 439 -13.12 10.63 -10.04
N LEU A 440 -13.48 11.30 -8.94
CA LEU A 440 -13.64 10.70 -7.62
C LEU A 440 -14.64 9.55 -7.64
N SER A 441 -15.80 9.75 -8.27
CA SER A 441 -16.85 8.73 -8.36
C SER A 441 -16.43 7.51 -9.18
N VAL A 442 -15.70 7.72 -10.28
CA VAL A 442 -15.09 6.62 -11.06
C VAL A 442 -14.08 5.86 -10.21
N ALA A 443 -13.19 6.56 -9.51
CA ALA A 443 -12.18 5.94 -8.66
C ALA A 443 -12.82 5.10 -7.53
N LEU A 444 -13.79 5.66 -6.81
CA LEU A 444 -14.56 4.97 -5.79
C LEU A 444 -15.29 3.74 -6.35
N PHE A 445 -15.95 3.89 -7.51
CA PHE A 445 -16.68 2.78 -8.13
C PHE A 445 -15.74 1.64 -8.55
N GLN A 446 -14.60 1.95 -9.18
CA GLN A 446 -13.60 0.96 -9.54
C GLN A 446 -12.97 0.29 -8.31
N ALA A 447 -12.69 1.04 -7.25
CA ALA A 447 -12.12 0.52 -6.00
C ALA A 447 -13.03 -0.51 -5.32
N CYS A 448 -14.34 -0.36 -5.46
CA CYS A 448 -15.31 -1.33 -4.97
C CYS A 448 -15.62 -2.46 -5.97
N LEU A 449 -15.65 -2.17 -7.28
CA LEU A 449 -16.00 -3.14 -8.32
C LEU A 449 -14.89 -4.17 -8.55
N ARG A 450 -13.61 -3.78 -8.53
CA ARG A 450 -12.49 -4.70 -8.80
C ARG A 450 -12.40 -5.84 -7.76
N PRO A 451 -12.51 -5.60 -6.44
CA PRO A 451 -12.60 -6.69 -5.45
C PRO A 451 -13.79 -7.62 -5.69
N LEU A 452 -14.93 -7.11 -6.15
CA LEU A 452 -16.10 -7.93 -6.48
C LEU A 452 -15.80 -8.92 -7.62
N PHE A 453 -14.98 -8.52 -8.59
CA PHE A 453 -14.50 -9.38 -9.67
C PHE A 453 -13.45 -10.41 -9.21
N ASP A 454 -12.60 -10.03 -8.27
CA ASP A 454 -11.45 -10.82 -7.82
C ASP A 454 -11.80 -11.89 -6.77
N GLN A 455 -13.01 -11.86 -6.19
CA GLN A 455 -13.41 -12.83 -5.16
C GLN A 455 -13.32 -14.27 -5.67
N GLN A 456 -12.67 -15.14 -4.90
CA GLN A 456 -12.51 -16.55 -5.25
C GLN A 456 -13.82 -17.33 -5.05
N SER A 457 -13.89 -18.52 -5.65
CA SER A 457 -15.10 -19.36 -5.63
C SER A 457 -15.49 -19.84 -4.22
N ASP A 458 -14.53 -19.93 -3.30
CA ASP A 458 -14.75 -20.27 -1.89
C ASP A 458 -15.24 -19.07 -1.06
N GLY A 459 -15.30 -17.88 -1.66
CA GLY A 459 -15.69 -16.64 -1.00
C GLY A 459 -14.54 -15.82 -0.43
N SER A 460 -13.32 -16.35 -0.44
CA SER A 460 -12.15 -15.66 0.08
C SER A 460 -11.58 -14.65 -0.91
N TRP A 461 -10.74 -13.77 -0.37
CA TRP A 461 -9.64 -13.19 -1.12
C TRP A 461 -8.35 -13.85 -0.60
N ASN A 462 -7.60 -14.47 -1.52
CA ASN A 462 -6.32 -15.13 -1.26
C ASN A 462 -6.32 -16.19 -0.14
N GLN A 463 -7.47 -16.81 0.15
CA GLN A 463 -7.61 -17.77 1.27
C GLN A 463 -7.12 -17.21 2.62
N SER A 464 -7.06 -15.88 2.76
CA SER A 464 -6.63 -15.18 3.96
C SER A 464 -7.81 -14.55 4.67
N VAL A 465 -7.86 -14.69 5.99
CA VAL A 465 -8.90 -14.05 6.82
C VAL A 465 -8.75 -12.52 6.78
N GLU A 466 -7.53 -12.01 6.85
CA GLU A 466 -7.27 -10.56 6.85
C GLU A 466 -7.63 -9.93 5.50
N GLU A 467 -7.18 -10.54 4.40
CA GLU A 467 -7.48 -10.04 3.05
C GLU A 467 -8.97 -10.19 2.70
N THR A 468 -9.61 -11.28 3.16
CA THR A 468 -11.06 -11.44 3.00
C THR A 468 -11.82 -10.40 3.82
N ALA A 469 -11.34 -10.04 5.01
CA ALA A 469 -11.92 -8.95 5.79
C ALA A 469 -11.81 -7.60 5.07
N TYR A 470 -10.68 -7.30 4.44
CA TYR A 470 -10.56 -6.11 3.58
C TYR A 470 -11.59 -6.10 2.45
N GLY A 471 -11.73 -7.21 1.72
CA GLY A 471 -12.74 -7.35 0.66
C GLY A 471 -14.16 -7.13 1.19
N VAL A 472 -14.51 -7.75 2.32
CA VAL A 472 -15.83 -7.57 2.96
C VAL A 472 -16.07 -6.12 3.39
N LEU A 473 -15.06 -5.43 3.94
CA LEU A 473 -15.18 -4.02 4.34
C LEU A 473 -15.39 -3.10 3.13
N ILE A 474 -14.62 -3.27 2.05
CA ILE A 474 -14.79 -2.52 0.79
C ILE A 474 -16.21 -2.69 0.26
N LEU A 475 -16.66 -3.95 0.14
CA LEU A 475 -18.01 -4.23 -0.36
C LEU A 475 -19.09 -3.73 0.61
N SER A 476 -18.79 -3.66 1.91
CA SER A 476 -19.69 -3.10 2.91
C SER A 476 -19.88 -1.61 2.73
N GLU A 477 -18.80 -0.85 2.52
CA GLU A 477 -18.87 0.58 2.19
C GLU A 477 -19.58 0.82 0.85
N ALA A 478 -19.36 -0.04 -0.15
CA ALA A 478 -20.06 0.02 -1.42
C ALA A 478 -21.59 -0.04 -1.28
N ARG A 479 -22.12 -0.66 -0.20
CA ARG A 479 -23.58 -0.70 0.08
C ARG A 479 -24.17 0.68 0.37
N HIS A 480 -23.36 1.65 0.78
CA HIS A 480 -23.78 3.02 1.07
C HIS A 480 -23.73 3.94 -0.16
N VAL A 481 -23.07 3.50 -1.24
CA VAL A 481 -22.88 4.25 -2.48
C VAL A 481 -24.01 3.94 -3.47
N CYS A 482 -24.67 4.99 -3.96
CA CYS A 482 -25.89 4.84 -4.77
C CYS A 482 -25.67 4.15 -6.13
N PHE A 483 -24.46 4.22 -6.69
CA PHE A 483 -24.10 3.59 -7.96
C PHE A 483 -24.20 2.06 -7.89
N PHE A 484 -24.08 1.46 -6.70
CA PHE A 484 -24.15 0.01 -6.49
C PHE A 484 -25.56 -0.54 -6.33
N ASN A 485 -26.59 0.31 -6.23
CA ASN A 485 -27.97 -0.13 -6.02
C ASN A 485 -28.44 -1.09 -7.14
N ASP A 486 -27.99 -0.84 -8.36
CA ASP A 486 -28.32 -1.61 -9.56
C ASP A 486 -27.64 -3.00 -9.63
N ILE A 487 -26.55 -3.18 -8.87
CA ILE A 487 -25.80 -4.44 -8.74
C ILE A 487 -25.76 -4.93 -7.29
N ARG A 488 -26.76 -4.53 -6.48
CA ARG A 488 -26.81 -4.82 -5.04
C ARG A 488 -26.86 -6.30 -4.71
N GLN A 489 -27.59 -7.09 -5.50
CA GLN A 489 -27.69 -8.53 -5.26
C GLN A 489 -26.34 -9.27 -5.40
N PRO A 490 -25.57 -9.09 -6.49
CA PRO A 490 -24.20 -9.59 -6.59
C PRO A 490 -23.31 -9.16 -5.41
N LEU A 491 -23.39 -7.88 -5.02
CA LEU A 491 -22.64 -7.32 -3.90
C LEU A 491 -22.97 -8.03 -2.58
N ASP A 492 -24.25 -8.13 -2.23
CA ASP A 492 -24.71 -8.80 -1.00
C ASP A 492 -24.34 -10.29 -1.00
N ASN A 493 -24.36 -10.95 -2.16
CA ASN A 493 -23.96 -12.34 -2.28
C ASN A 493 -22.44 -12.52 -2.06
N ALA A 494 -21.62 -11.62 -2.59
CA ALA A 494 -20.18 -11.64 -2.37
C ALA A 494 -19.81 -11.39 -0.90
N ILE A 495 -20.46 -10.42 -0.26
CA ILE A 495 -20.33 -10.17 1.18
C ILE A 495 -20.66 -11.42 2.00
N LYS A 496 -21.80 -12.07 1.71
CA LYS A 496 -22.20 -13.31 2.40
C LYS A 496 -21.16 -14.41 2.25
N ARG A 497 -20.58 -14.60 1.06
CA ARG A 497 -19.52 -15.59 0.83
C ARG A 497 -18.25 -15.26 1.63
N GLY A 498 -17.81 -14.01 1.65
CA GLY A 498 -16.65 -13.58 2.44
C GLY A 498 -16.87 -13.75 3.93
N VAL A 499 -18.05 -13.41 4.45
CA VAL A 499 -18.41 -13.63 5.85
C VAL A 499 -18.44 -15.13 6.19
N MET A 500 -19.01 -15.97 5.31
CA MET A 500 -18.99 -17.43 5.52
C MET A 500 -17.56 -17.97 5.57
N PHE A 501 -16.68 -17.50 4.69
CA PHE A 501 -15.26 -17.88 4.71
C PHE A 501 -14.62 -17.50 6.06
N ILE A 502 -14.73 -16.23 6.47
CA ILE A 502 -14.20 -15.71 7.75
C ILE A 502 -14.72 -16.52 8.94
N GLN A 503 -16.01 -16.83 8.98
CA GLN A 503 -16.62 -17.59 10.08
C GLN A 503 -16.27 -19.07 10.08
N SER A 504 -15.92 -19.63 8.92
CA SER A 504 -15.53 -21.04 8.78
C SER A 504 -14.07 -21.31 9.19
N ALA A 505 -13.24 -20.26 9.24
CA ALA A 505 -11.84 -20.36 9.63
C ALA A 505 -11.73 -20.80 11.11
N LYS A 506 -11.30 -22.05 11.33
CA LYS A 506 -11.06 -22.60 12.68
C LYS A 506 -9.78 -22.08 13.30
N GLU A 507 -8.79 -21.85 12.45
CA GLU A 507 -7.52 -21.24 12.76
C GLU A 507 -7.35 -20.06 11.82
N THR A 508 -6.66 -19.02 12.29
CA THR A 508 -6.32 -17.85 11.48
C THR A 508 -4.82 -17.87 11.25
N PRO A 509 -4.34 -18.45 10.14
CA PRO A 509 -2.93 -18.42 9.80
C PRO A 509 -2.41 -16.98 9.79
N ALA A 510 -1.16 -16.82 10.23
CA ALA A 510 -0.49 -15.53 10.18
C ALA A 510 -0.36 -15.04 8.72
N SER A 511 -0.87 -13.84 8.44
CA SER A 511 -0.82 -13.20 7.12
C SER A 511 0.37 -12.24 7.07
N TYR A 512 1.45 -12.63 6.37
CA TYR A 512 2.68 -11.85 6.28
C TYR A 512 2.59 -10.82 5.15
N ILE A 513 1.62 -9.91 5.29
CA ILE A 513 1.28 -8.93 4.26
C ILE A 513 1.78 -7.53 4.57
N TRP A 514 2.19 -7.25 5.81
CA TRP A 514 2.72 -5.96 6.22
C TRP A 514 4.22 -5.85 5.92
N ILE A 515 4.65 -4.73 5.36
CA ILE A 515 6.02 -4.55 4.86
C ILE A 515 6.88 -3.82 5.90
N GLU A 516 8.02 -4.40 6.24
CA GLU A 516 9.12 -3.80 7.01
C GLU A 516 10.45 -4.15 6.27
N LYS A 517 11.58 -4.39 6.95
CA LYS A 517 12.79 -4.99 6.38
C LYS A 517 12.46 -6.35 5.79
N VAL A 518 11.69 -7.13 6.54
CA VAL A 518 11.01 -8.35 6.07
C VAL A 518 9.53 -8.26 6.39
N SER A 519 8.68 -8.92 5.60
CA SER A 519 7.24 -8.89 5.85
C SER A 519 6.89 -9.50 7.20
N TYR A 520 5.88 -8.96 7.86
CA TYR A 520 5.39 -9.45 9.16
C TYR A 520 3.88 -9.65 9.15
N ALA A 521 3.42 -10.47 10.09
CA ALA A 521 2.02 -10.63 10.43
C ALA A 521 1.73 -9.93 11.77
N SER A 522 0.51 -9.41 11.93
CA SER A 522 0.03 -8.89 13.21
C SER A 522 -1.31 -9.53 13.57
N PRO A 523 -1.34 -10.42 14.59
CA PRO A 523 -2.58 -11.04 15.05
C PRO A 523 -3.61 -10.01 15.52
N VAL A 524 -3.17 -8.89 16.09
CA VAL A 524 -4.04 -7.81 16.55
C VAL A 524 -4.75 -7.15 15.37
N LEU A 525 -4.03 -6.85 14.30
CA LEU A 525 -4.62 -6.24 13.10
C LEU A 525 -5.52 -7.23 12.37
N THR A 526 -5.07 -8.46 12.16
CA THR A 526 -5.90 -9.51 11.54
C THR A 526 -7.24 -9.65 12.27
N GLU A 527 -7.22 -9.72 13.60
CA GLU A 527 -8.43 -9.86 14.41
C GLU A 527 -9.29 -8.58 14.39
N SER A 528 -8.67 -7.40 14.40
CA SER A 528 -9.38 -6.12 14.29
C SER A 528 -10.17 -6.04 12.99
N TYR A 529 -9.55 -6.36 11.85
CA TYR A 529 -10.20 -6.36 10.55
C TYR A 529 -11.27 -7.46 10.46
N ARG A 530 -11.01 -8.65 11.01
CA ARG A 530 -12.00 -9.74 11.09
C ARG A 530 -13.27 -9.29 11.82
N LEU A 531 -13.11 -8.71 13.01
CA LEU A 531 -14.23 -8.23 13.82
C LEU A 531 -14.97 -7.06 13.15
N ALA A 532 -14.23 -6.11 12.56
CA ALA A 532 -14.81 -5.01 11.82
C ALA A 532 -15.65 -5.49 10.63
N ALA A 533 -15.16 -6.44 9.83
CA ALA A 533 -15.89 -7.01 8.71
C ALA A 533 -17.19 -7.73 9.14
N LEU A 534 -17.15 -8.47 10.26
CA LEU A 534 -18.34 -9.12 10.81
C LEU A 534 -19.34 -8.11 11.40
N LYS A 535 -18.86 -7.03 12.03
CA LYS A 535 -19.74 -5.98 12.55
C LYS A 535 -20.37 -5.17 11.43
N ALA A 536 -19.62 -4.77 10.42
CA ALA A 536 -20.11 -4.02 9.26
C ALA A 536 -21.21 -4.78 8.48
N THR A 537 -21.27 -6.10 8.62
CA THR A 537 -22.23 -6.98 7.94
C THR A 537 -23.36 -7.48 8.84
N SER A 538 -23.39 -7.10 10.12
CA SER A 538 -24.40 -7.57 11.08
C SER A 538 -25.81 -7.05 10.77
N SER A 539 -25.90 -5.95 10.02
CA SER A 539 -27.15 -5.41 9.49
C SER A 539 -27.03 -5.14 8.00
N THR A 540 -28.17 -5.21 7.30
CA THR A 540 -28.23 -4.80 5.89
C THR A 540 -28.68 -3.34 5.86
N PRO A 541 -27.81 -2.40 5.44
CA PRO A 541 -28.20 -1.01 5.34
C PRO A 541 -29.24 -0.82 4.22
N PRO A 542 -30.05 0.25 4.28
CA PRO A 542 -30.93 0.63 3.18
C PRO A 542 -30.14 0.84 1.87
N PRO A 543 -30.83 0.99 0.73
CA PRO A 543 -30.17 1.35 -0.54
C PRO A 543 -29.26 2.58 -0.37
N GLY A 544 -28.10 2.53 -1.01
CA GLY A 544 -27.08 3.55 -0.89
C GLY A 544 -27.58 4.89 -1.41
N THR A 545 -27.24 5.96 -0.69
CA THR A 545 -27.62 7.35 -1.03
C THR A 545 -26.42 8.20 -1.41
N ILE A 546 -25.20 7.81 -1.02
CA ILE A 546 -23.99 8.59 -1.23
C ILE A 546 -23.65 8.61 -2.73
N GLY A 547 -23.33 9.80 -3.25
CA GLY A 547 -23.03 10.05 -4.66
C GLY A 547 -24.26 10.31 -5.53
N SER A 548 -25.45 10.45 -4.94
CA SER A 548 -26.70 10.70 -5.65
C SER A 548 -26.66 11.94 -6.56
N SER A 549 -25.97 12.99 -6.15
CA SER A 549 -25.79 14.23 -6.92
C SER A 549 -25.05 13.99 -8.26
N VAL A 550 -23.98 13.19 -8.21
CA VAL A 550 -23.22 12.77 -9.40
C VAL A 550 -24.00 11.73 -10.19
N TRP A 551 -24.71 10.82 -9.53
CA TRP A 551 -25.45 9.77 -10.23
C TRP A 551 -26.60 10.32 -11.07
N GLN A 552 -27.37 11.27 -10.53
CA GLN A 552 -28.51 11.88 -11.21
C GLN A 552 -28.10 12.61 -12.49
N THR A 553 -26.91 13.21 -12.51
CA THR A 553 -26.37 13.91 -13.69
C THR A 553 -25.71 12.96 -14.69
N SER A 554 -25.26 11.79 -14.22
CA SER A 554 -24.56 10.78 -15.04
C SER A 554 -25.50 9.77 -15.70
N ARG A 555 -26.70 9.54 -15.13
CA ARG A 555 -27.61 8.48 -15.59
C ARG A 555 -28.30 8.87 -16.90
N SER A 556 -27.92 8.22 -18.00
CA SER A 556 -28.67 8.23 -19.26
C SER A 556 -29.42 6.92 -19.45
N SER A 557 -30.74 6.98 -19.71
CA SER A 557 -31.56 5.80 -20.02
C SER A 557 -31.12 5.07 -21.29
N SER A 558 -30.36 5.74 -22.16
CA SER A 558 -29.86 5.18 -23.41
C SER A 558 -28.71 4.18 -23.21
N THR A 559 -27.80 4.43 -22.27
CA THR A 559 -26.61 3.57 -22.04
C THR A 559 -26.97 2.19 -21.51
N GLU A 560 -27.93 2.11 -20.58
CA GLU A 560 -28.45 0.84 -20.05
C GLU A 560 -29.12 -0.02 -21.15
N GLN A 561 -29.95 0.61 -21.98
CA GLN A 561 -30.61 -0.06 -23.11
C GLN A 561 -29.62 -0.50 -24.19
N GLN A 562 -28.61 0.32 -24.46
CA GLN A 562 -27.55 0.00 -25.43
C GLN A 562 -26.70 -1.17 -24.99
N ALA A 563 -26.31 -1.24 -23.72
CA ALA A 563 -25.62 -2.39 -23.17
C ALA A 563 -26.44 -3.66 -23.45
N GLN A 564 -27.70 -3.69 -23.05
CA GLN A 564 -28.60 -4.84 -23.29
C GLN A 564 -28.72 -5.21 -24.77
N GLN A 565 -28.85 -4.23 -25.67
CA GLN A 565 -28.96 -4.48 -27.11
C GLN A 565 -27.66 -4.98 -27.76
N LEU A 566 -26.50 -4.48 -27.31
CA LEU A 566 -25.20 -4.89 -27.82
C LEU A 566 -24.91 -6.34 -27.42
N PHE A 567 -25.25 -6.72 -26.18
CA PHE A 567 -25.08 -8.10 -25.68
C PHE A 567 -26.07 -9.10 -26.26
N ALA A 568 -27.29 -8.67 -26.58
CA ALA A 568 -28.25 -9.52 -27.30
C ALA A 568 -27.77 -9.88 -28.72
N LYS A 569 -26.86 -9.08 -29.29
CA LYS A 569 -26.37 -9.21 -30.68
C LYS A 569 -24.95 -9.75 -30.80
N ALA A 570 -24.12 -9.58 -29.77
CA ALA A 570 -22.76 -10.09 -29.74
C ALA A 570 -22.71 -11.45 -29.01
N ASP A 571 -22.01 -12.45 -29.55
CA ASP A 571 -21.73 -13.75 -28.89
C ASP A 571 -20.96 -13.63 -27.55
N LEU A 572 -20.65 -12.39 -27.13
CA LEU A 572 -20.02 -12.00 -25.87
C LEU A 572 -20.85 -12.36 -24.61
N SER A 573 -22.13 -12.72 -24.78
CA SER A 573 -23.03 -13.10 -23.69
C SER A 573 -22.85 -14.54 -23.18
N ARG A 574 -22.10 -15.40 -23.90
CA ARG A 574 -21.98 -16.82 -23.53
C ARG A 574 -20.99 -17.12 -22.40
N THR A 575 -20.15 -16.17 -21.99
CA THR A 575 -19.04 -16.42 -21.06
C THR A 575 -19.10 -15.66 -19.72
N HIS A 576 -20.02 -14.71 -19.51
CA HIS A 576 -20.02 -13.87 -18.28
C HIS A 576 -21.42 -13.64 -17.69
N ALA A 577 -21.46 -13.35 -16.39
CA ALA A 577 -22.70 -13.04 -15.68
C ALA A 577 -23.21 -11.63 -16.02
N GLU A 578 -24.53 -11.46 -16.13
CA GLU A 578 -25.20 -10.20 -16.50
C GLU A 578 -24.78 -9.00 -15.65
N TRP A 579 -24.50 -9.21 -14.36
CA TRP A 579 -24.14 -8.14 -13.45
C TRP A 579 -22.78 -7.51 -13.76
N GLU A 580 -21.82 -8.25 -14.35
CA GLU A 580 -20.49 -7.71 -14.70
C GLU A 580 -20.61 -6.62 -15.76
N LEU A 581 -21.54 -6.83 -16.68
CA LEU A 581 -21.85 -5.91 -17.77
C LEU A 581 -22.57 -4.68 -17.24
N ARG A 582 -23.52 -4.88 -16.32
CA ARG A 582 -24.19 -3.78 -15.63
C ARG A 582 -23.19 -2.93 -14.84
N GLY A 583 -22.21 -3.56 -14.17
CA GLY A 583 -21.10 -2.87 -13.53
C GLY A 583 -20.31 -1.99 -14.52
N SER A 584 -19.96 -2.54 -15.68
CA SER A 584 -19.25 -1.78 -16.73
C SER A 584 -20.07 -0.63 -17.32
N ALA A 585 -21.39 -0.79 -17.41
CA ALA A 585 -22.31 0.27 -17.84
C ALA A 585 -22.41 1.41 -16.79
N ILE A 586 -22.37 1.08 -15.50
CA ILE A 586 -22.35 2.08 -14.43
C ILE A 586 -21.03 2.87 -14.48
N GLU A 587 -19.88 2.21 -14.61
CA GLU A 587 -18.59 2.86 -14.78
C GLU A 587 -18.58 3.80 -16.00
N THR A 588 -19.15 3.34 -17.11
CA THR A 588 -19.34 4.13 -18.33
C THR A 588 -20.15 5.39 -18.05
N ALA A 589 -21.29 5.27 -17.36
CA ALA A 589 -22.15 6.40 -17.04
C ALA A 589 -21.39 7.47 -16.22
N LEU A 590 -20.53 7.06 -15.29
CA LEU A 590 -19.70 7.98 -14.50
C LEU A 590 -18.60 8.69 -15.34
N LEU A 591 -18.14 8.07 -16.43
CA LEU A 591 -17.13 8.64 -17.34
C LEU A 591 -17.72 9.55 -18.41
N VAL A 592 -19.01 9.39 -18.77
CA VAL A 592 -19.66 10.17 -19.84
C VAL A 592 -19.56 11.68 -19.65
N PRO A 593 -19.81 12.26 -18.45
CA PRO A 593 -19.68 13.70 -18.24
C PRO A 593 -18.28 14.22 -18.59
N LEU A 594 -17.23 13.51 -18.15
CA LEU A 594 -15.84 13.87 -18.43
C LEU A 594 -15.54 13.88 -19.94
N LEU A 595 -16.03 12.86 -20.65
CA LEU A 595 -15.81 12.75 -22.09
C LEU A 595 -16.57 13.85 -22.84
N ARG A 596 -17.81 14.15 -22.41
CA ARG A 596 -18.64 15.20 -23.00
C ARG A 596 -17.97 16.57 -22.88
N ASP A 597 -17.45 16.90 -21.70
CA ASP A 597 -16.78 18.18 -21.46
C ASP A 597 -15.53 18.33 -22.33
N ARG A 598 -14.72 17.26 -22.46
CA ARG A 598 -13.54 17.26 -23.33
C ARG A 598 -13.89 17.35 -24.81
N LEU A 599 -14.90 16.61 -25.28
CA LEU A 599 -15.36 16.70 -26.68
C LEU A 599 -15.90 18.09 -27.00
N SER A 600 -16.62 18.72 -26.08
CA SER A 600 -17.16 20.07 -26.25
C SER A 600 -16.08 21.15 -26.29
N ALA A 601 -14.96 20.94 -25.57
CA ALA A 601 -13.81 21.84 -25.62
C ALA A 601 -13.04 21.75 -26.96
N VAL A 602 -13.03 20.57 -27.60
CA VAL A 602 -12.27 20.33 -28.84
C VAL A 602 -13.10 20.57 -30.09
N LEU A 603 -14.37 20.17 -30.10
CA LEU A 603 -15.26 20.27 -31.26
C LEU A 603 -16.18 21.47 -31.11
N GLN A 604 -16.04 22.47 -32.00
CA GLN A 604 -16.95 23.61 -32.08
C GLN A 604 -17.98 23.39 -33.20
N GLY A 605 -19.27 23.23 -32.85
CA GLY A 605 -20.38 23.23 -33.83
C GLY A 605 -21.60 22.38 -33.44
N ASP A 606 -22.79 22.89 -33.75
CA ASP A 606 -24.07 22.20 -33.52
C ASP A 606 -24.20 20.95 -34.42
N GLY A 607 -24.18 19.76 -33.82
CA GLY A 607 -24.41 18.47 -34.51
C GLY A 607 -23.31 17.41 -34.30
N LEU A 608 -22.18 17.77 -33.68
CA LEU A 608 -21.06 16.84 -33.45
C LEU A 608 -21.11 16.09 -32.11
N HIS A 609 -22.13 16.35 -31.29
CA HIS A 609 -22.28 15.79 -29.94
C HIS A 609 -23.33 14.67 -29.90
N ASP A 610 -23.03 13.53 -30.54
CA ASP A 610 -23.86 12.34 -30.37
C ASP A 610 -23.50 11.64 -29.04
N GLU A 611 -24.23 11.99 -27.99
CA GLU A 611 -24.06 11.44 -26.64
C GLU A 611 -24.25 9.91 -26.61
N GLN A 612 -25.14 9.38 -27.46
CA GLN A 612 -25.36 7.94 -27.57
C GLN A 612 -24.11 7.25 -28.08
N PHE A 613 -23.43 7.86 -29.04
CA PHE A 613 -22.19 7.31 -29.59
C PHE A 613 -21.02 7.41 -28.61
N ALA A 614 -20.87 8.53 -27.91
CA ALA A 614 -19.84 8.69 -26.87
C ALA A 614 -19.99 7.62 -25.76
N SER A 615 -21.24 7.34 -25.37
CA SER A 615 -21.57 6.29 -24.40
C SER A 615 -21.21 4.89 -24.90
N LEU A 616 -21.46 4.59 -26.18
CA LEU A 616 -21.10 3.31 -26.79
C LEU A 616 -19.58 3.08 -26.85
N ILE A 617 -18.80 4.10 -27.19
CA ILE A 617 -17.33 3.99 -27.21
C ILE A 617 -16.79 3.72 -25.80
N LEU A 618 -17.25 4.48 -24.81
CA LEU A 618 -16.82 4.25 -23.43
C LEU A 618 -17.21 2.86 -22.95
N LEU A 619 -18.44 2.41 -23.24
CA LEU A 619 -18.90 1.08 -22.88
C LEU A 619 -18.05 -0.02 -23.50
N PHE A 620 -17.62 0.13 -24.75
CA PHE A 620 -16.73 -0.83 -25.40
C PHE A 620 -15.41 -0.98 -24.64
N TRP A 621 -14.77 0.13 -24.27
CA TRP A 621 -13.48 0.11 -23.57
C TRP A 621 -13.61 -0.33 -22.10
N THR A 622 -14.61 0.15 -21.36
CA THR A 622 -14.82 -0.24 -19.96
C THR A 622 -15.20 -1.72 -19.84
N SER A 623 -16.11 -2.20 -20.69
CA SER A 623 -16.51 -3.61 -20.69
C SER A 623 -15.37 -4.55 -21.08
N ALA A 624 -14.54 -4.18 -22.06
CA ALA A 624 -13.35 -4.95 -22.41
C ALA A 624 -12.34 -4.97 -21.24
N ASN A 625 -12.06 -3.82 -20.63
CA ASN A 625 -11.13 -3.69 -19.52
C ASN A 625 -11.55 -4.54 -18.31
N ASN A 626 -12.84 -4.50 -17.96
CA ASN A 626 -13.40 -5.25 -16.86
C ASN A 626 -13.50 -6.74 -17.19
N ARG A 627 -13.94 -7.13 -18.40
CA ARG A 627 -14.11 -8.54 -18.79
C ARG A 627 -12.78 -9.30 -18.75
N GLU A 628 -11.73 -8.72 -19.30
CA GLU A 628 -10.40 -9.35 -19.34
C GLU A 628 -9.62 -9.19 -18.02
N ARG A 629 -10.21 -8.52 -17.01
CA ARG A 629 -9.56 -8.19 -15.72
C ARG A 629 -8.21 -7.49 -15.93
N THR A 630 -8.08 -6.74 -17.02
CA THR A 630 -6.85 -5.99 -17.33
C THR A 630 -6.64 -4.87 -16.31
N PHE A 631 -7.74 -4.27 -15.84
CA PHE A 631 -7.73 -3.16 -14.89
C PHE A 631 -6.77 -2.03 -15.31
N ALA A 632 -6.72 -1.72 -16.60
CA ALA A 632 -6.02 -0.56 -17.12
C ALA A 632 -6.46 0.71 -16.39
N SER A 633 -5.54 1.67 -16.28
CA SER A 633 -5.79 2.93 -15.58
C SER A 633 -6.99 3.67 -16.17
N ALA A 634 -7.72 4.39 -15.31
CA ALA A 634 -8.85 5.19 -15.76
C ALA A 634 -8.43 6.24 -16.79
N ALA A 635 -7.21 6.79 -16.65
CA ALA A 635 -6.57 7.64 -17.64
C ALA A 635 -6.49 6.94 -19.01
N ARG A 636 -5.91 5.74 -19.07
CA ARG A 636 -5.74 5.00 -20.33
C ARG A 636 -7.07 4.64 -20.97
N VAL A 637 -8.05 4.18 -20.18
CA VAL A 637 -9.40 3.89 -20.69
C VAL A 637 -10.04 5.16 -21.26
N PHE A 638 -9.96 6.26 -20.51
CA PHE A 638 -10.55 7.54 -20.90
C PHE A 638 -9.89 8.14 -22.14
N GLU A 639 -8.56 8.19 -22.20
CA GLU A 639 -7.80 8.72 -23.34
C GLU A 639 -8.04 7.90 -24.61
N THR A 640 -8.08 6.57 -24.50
CA THR A 640 -8.36 5.70 -25.63
C THR A 640 -9.78 5.89 -26.14
N ALA A 641 -10.75 6.04 -25.24
CA ALA A 641 -12.13 6.37 -25.59
C ALA A 641 -12.23 7.75 -26.25
N LEU A 642 -11.54 8.77 -25.72
CA LEU A 642 -11.50 10.12 -26.29
C LEU A 642 -10.92 10.11 -27.71
N LEU A 643 -9.79 9.44 -27.93
CA LEU A 643 -9.18 9.30 -29.25
C LEU A 643 -10.11 8.58 -30.23
N SER A 644 -10.78 7.52 -29.77
CA SER A 644 -11.77 6.79 -30.57
C SER A 644 -12.94 7.70 -30.97
N ALA A 645 -13.45 8.51 -30.02
CA ALA A 645 -14.55 9.42 -30.26
C ALA A 645 -14.17 10.55 -31.24
N LEU A 646 -13.00 11.16 -31.05
CA LEU A 646 -12.49 12.20 -31.94
C LEU A 646 -12.25 11.66 -33.37
N SER A 647 -11.66 10.47 -33.50
CA SER A 647 -11.40 9.84 -34.80
C SER A 647 -12.70 9.60 -35.57
N PHE A 648 -13.73 9.10 -34.90
CA PHE A 648 -15.03 8.89 -35.52
C PHE A 648 -15.71 10.20 -35.91
N GLN A 649 -15.66 11.23 -35.05
CA GLN A 649 -16.25 12.52 -35.38
C GLN A 649 -15.55 13.18 -36.57
N LEU A 650 -14.22 13.05 -36.66
CA LEU A 650 -13.45 13.48 -37.83
C LEU A 650 -13.92 12.75 -39.10
N GLU A 651 -14.02 11.43 -39.06
CA GLU A 651 -14.49 10.62 -40.20
C GLU A 651 -15.90 11.03 -40.62
N ARG A 652 -16.80 11.24 -39.65
CA ARG A 652 -18.17 11.69 -39.91
C ARG A 652 -18.20 13.09 -40.52
N ALA A 653 -17.39 14.03 -40.03
CA ALA A 653 -17.30 15.37 -40.58
C ALA A 653 -16.76 15.35 -42.02
N VAL A 654 -15.74 14.52 -42.31
CA VAL A 654 -15.21 14.33 -43.67
C VAL A 654 -16.30 13.77 -44.60
N LYS A 655 -17.05 12.75 -44.16
CA LYS A 655 -18.13 12.15 -44.96
C LYS A 655 -19.36 13.05 -45.13
N ALA A 656 -19.66 13.90 -44.15
CA ALA A 656 -20.79 14.83 -44.19
C ALA A 656 -20.47 16.10 -44.99
N SER A 657 -19.19 16.41 -45.21
CA SER A 657 -18.79 17.52 -46.06
C SER A 657 -19.20 17.25 -47.52
N PRO A 658 -19.88 18.18 -48.20
CA PRO A 658 -20.25 17.99 -49.59
C PRO A 658 -18.98 17.92 -50.45
N VAL A 659 -18.61 16.69 -50.83
CA VAL A 659 -17.59 16.33 -51.82
C VAL A 659 -17.62 17.20 -53.11
N PRO A 660 -18.77 17.72 -53.60
CA PRO A 660 -18.77 18.61 -54.77
C PRO A 660 -18.05 19.96 -54.57
N THR A 661 -17.77 20.39 -53.34
CA THR A 661 -17.22 21.74 -53.06
C THR A 661 -15.70 21.81 -53.20
N PHE A 662 -15.01 20.66 -53.12
CA PHE A 662 -13.53 20.59 -53.16
C PHE A 662 -12.98 19.79 -54.35
N GLN A 663 -13.81 19.27 -55.25
CA GLN A 663 -13.34 18.54 -56.44
C GLN A 663 -12.29 19.33 -57.23
N ASP A 664 -12.45 20.65 -57.36
CA ASP A 664 -11.51 21.54 -58.06
C ASP A 664 -10.35 22.07 -57.18
N HIS A 665 -10.39 21.83 -55.87
CA HIS A 665 -9.42 22.38 -54.88
C HIS A 665 -8.73 21.30 -54.03
N MET A 666 -8.79 20.03 -54.43
CA MET A 666 -8.20 18.90 -53.69
C MET A 666 -6.70 19.09 -53.38
N GLN A 667 -5.97 19.78 -54.24
CA GLN A 667 -4.54 20.04 -54.05
C GLN A 667 -4.28 21.07 -52.93
N GLN A 668 -5.14 22.10 -52.81
CA GLN A 668 -5.08 23.10 -51.75
C GLN A 668 -5.54 22.51 -50.41
N LEU A 669 -6.56 21.64 -50.44
CA LEU A 669 -6.99 20.90 -49.25
C LEU A 669 -5.88 19.98 -48.73
N ARG A 670 -5.19 19.25 -49.62
CA ARG A 670 -4.01 18.44 -49.25
C ARG A 670 -2.90 19.30 -48.65
N GLN A 671 -2.59 20.45 -49.24
CA GLN A 671 -1.62 21.40 -48.68
C GLN A 671 -2.02 21.94 -47.31
N LEU A 672 -3.30 22.27 -47.09
CA LEU A 672 -3.80 22.73 -45.79
C LEU A 672 -3.67 21.64 -44.72
N VAL A 673 -4.01 20.40 -45.07
CA VAL A 673 -3.85 19.23 -44.20
C VAL A 673 -2.37 19.00 -43.89
N ASP A 674 -1.51 18.93 -44.91
CA ASP A 674 -0.07 18.74 -44.74
C ASP A 674 0.55 19.88 -43.89
N ASN A 675 0.12 21.12 -44.08
CA ASN A 675 0.58 22.27 -43.30
C ASN A 675 0.13 22.16 -41.82
N ALA A 676 -1.13 21.83 -41.56
CA ALA A 676 -1.66 21.66 -40.21
C ALA A 676 -0.95 20.54 -39.42
N PHE A 677 -0.52 19.46 -40.11
CA PHE A 677 0.24 18.38 -39.49
C PHE A 677 1.76 18.63 -39.47
N SER A 678 2.29 19.53 -40.30
CA SER A 678 3.70 19.94 -40.30
C SER A 678 4.05 20.99 -39.24
N GLU A 679 3.05 21.72 -38.72
CA GLU A 679 3.19 22.69 -37.62
C GLU A 679 3.11 22.05 -36.22
N SER A 680 3.14 20.72 -36.10
CA SER A 680 3.41 20.09 -34.80
C SER A 680 4.83 20.44 -34.37
N PRO A 681 5.06 20.99 -33.17
CA PRO A 681 6.40 21.29 -32.72
C PRO A 681 7.20 19.98 -32.71
N LYS A 682 8.34 19.96 -33.39
CA LYS A 682 9.34 18.92 -33.15
C LYS A 682 9.71 19.01 -31.67
N ILE A 683 9.20 18.07 -30.87
CA ILE A 683 9.65 17.87 -29.50
C ILE A 683 11.12 17.44 -29.60
N VAL A 684 12.01 18.42 -29.50
CA VAL A 684 13.44 18.20 -29.31
C VAL A 684 13.67 18.17 -27.80
N GLY A 685 13.88 16.97 -27.26
CA GLY A 685 14.75 16.79 -26.11
C GLY A 685 14.16 16.10 -24.86
N ASN A 686 14.68 14.88 -24.65
CA ASN A 686 15.00 14.24 -23.37
C ASN A 686 13.89 13.66 -22.49
N SER A 687 13.48 12.43 -22.81
CA SER A 687 13.22 11.39 -21.80
C SER A 687 13.54 10.01 -22.37
N ASN A 688 14.20 9.20 -21.54
CA ASN A 688 14.71 7.88 -21.90
C ASN A 688 13.55 6.91 -22.20
N GLY A 689 13.54 6.40 -23.44
CA GLY A 689 13.23 5.00 -23.72
C GLY A 689 11.77 4.54 -23.76
N TYR A 690 10.87 5.16 -24.56
CA TYR A 690 9.61 4.51 -25.00
C TYR A 690 9.08 5.04 -26.36
N ALA A 691 9.97 5.43 -27.28
CA ALA A 691 9.58 5.96 -28.60
C ALA A 691 10.09 5.06 -29.73
N SER A 692 9.43 3.92 -29.99
CA SER A 692 9.65 3.18 -31.24
C SER A 692 8.44 2.45 -31.83
N VAL A 693 7.26 2.48 -31.21
CA VAL A 693 6.08 1.75 -31.74
C VAL A 693 5.00 2.68 -32.34
N LEU A 694 5.03 3.98 -32.03
CA LEU A 694 4.03 4.95 -32.55
C LEU A 694 4.39 5.53 -33.94
N GLY A 695 5.64 5.41 -34.40
CA GLY A 695 6.07 5.97 -35.69
C GLY A 695 5.57 5.17 -36.92
N GLY A 696 5.27 3.88 -36.74
CA GLY A 696 4.84 2.99 -37.83
C GLY A 696 3.34 3.03 -38.14
N THR A 697 2.51 3.37 -37.15
CA THR A 697 1.04 3.41 -37.29
C THR A 697 0.56 4.66 -38.02
N HIS A 698 1.21 5.81 -37.81
CA HIS A 698 0.88 7.05 -38.51
C HIS A 698 1.10 6.96 -40.03
N ALA A 699 2.21 6.39 -40.48
CA ALA A 699 2.50 6.23 -41.91
C ALA A 699 1.54 5.23 -42.61
N THR A 700 1.02 4.27 -41.86
CA THR A 700 0.11 3.23 -42.38
C THR A 700 -1.33 3.73 -42.45
N ALA A 701 -1.77 4.54 -41.48
CA ALA A 701 -3.07 5.23 -41.52
C ALA A 701 -3.14 6.27 -42.65
N SER A 702 -2.04 6.99 -42.93
CA SER A 702 -1.96 7.95 -44.04
C SER A 702 -2.13 7.32 -45.43
N ARG A 703 -1.70 6.06 -45.62
CA ARG A 703 -1.92 5.34 -46.89
C ARG A 703 -3.36 4.86 -47.06
N ILE A 704 -3.99 4.41 -45.97
CA ILE A 704 -5.38 3.90 -46.00
C ILE A 704 -6.39 5.04 -46.25
N LEU A 705 -6.16 6.23 -45.70
CA LEU A 705 -7.02 7.40 -45.94
C LEU A 705 -6.84 8.02 -47.34
N ALA A 706 -5.66 7.86 -47.96
CA ALA A 706 -5.42 8.29 -49.33
C ALA A 706 -6.05 7.34 -50.37
N ASP A 707 -6.05 6.03 -50.12
CA ASP A 707 -6.63 5.03 -51.01
C ASP A 707 -8.17 4.95 -50.91
N GLN A 708 -8.79 5.43 -49.81
CA GLN A 708 -10.25 5.52 -49.68
C GLN A 708 -10.87 6.80 -50.26
N ALA A 709 -10.05 7.76 -50.70
CA ALA A 709 -10.47 9.02 -51.29
C ALA A 709 -10.29 9.08 -52.83
N THR A 710 -9.93 7.95 -53.45
CA THR A 710 -10.02 7.68 -54.90
C THR A 710 -11.06 6.60 -55.14
#